data_AF-A0A353EZH0-F1
#
_entry.id   AF-A0A353EZH0-F1
#
_cell.length_a   1.000
_cell.length_b   1.000
_cell.length_c   1.000
_cell.angle_alpha   90.00
_cell.angle_beta   90.00
_cell.angle_gamma   90.00
#
_symmetry.space_group_name_H-M   'P 1'
#
loop_
_entity.id
_entity.type
_entity.pdbx_description
1 polymer ?
#
loop_
_entity_poly.entity_id
_entity_poly.type
_entity_poly.pdbx_seq_one_letter_code
_entity_poly.pdbx_strand_id
1 'polypeptide(L)'
;MKKIIQAVCLSLVGILVLLSASCGRGTGDGKETSGTEKRQSGDEPAGFYTEARTAGSGDRYIVSGNRFRIVFGENNADGGNLNSAATLLYNLVKDYFGQRMEMKSDQVGTEQEFEILIGDTNRAGNVSAENLTYYDYGWTFDGKKLRIYGGSDEALENAVNRFVELYQDTENKGLVVAAGETFGATYTYPHTSVSLGSVEIGKYTIAARKGYEAAAGAVAAGFGRLCGVKMTVTRTDAKPTGGSYIYVGFDETEDLNMLYEYRDGALCFVGNGLGGIFNQTERLVETFFEKELSGRAEKAINLETVKENKVMPIIDNMQFADSEFIEMLDRNFESARDAILNAKSEYSVTGNGKIYYVSSSEGNDANDGLSEAKPWKTLAKVNSTSVPAGSVILFKRGDVWNMEGRFLSKANVTFSAYGEGAKPLFANYIDASKTSDWTKVGENLWVYSGPYETPNPPGKNYDGIDISDKYPRLDIPGSYITSVDGADGNDIGNIILNNDEGWAVKITKKNAFNTSIELGMVPTGFGTLTHHARPFTDQKDLAQNLEYYHNPTESRLYLYCDGGNPAEVFSQIKLVVEGYGFYGGTESVSKNVTLDNLAFKYWGCHGISVNQAVDFTVRSCEIGWCGGSVQGYTWGGRDEPTRFGEGIQNWGNCNNFRILNSYLHQIFDGATSSQQSSWAGLTRVVIENVEVTGNCYENNAANIEFWMNINEQQANNDNFKCKDWDISGNLMRRTGCGFGRARAIGPGSNGGQVFADSFNGVKPLYENVRMHDNTTWGNACALVDGFGWGTERYNLEGNIFVHEYGSIFGHLERDFNNLQLWDYAEYLYDSETLAMLGKKNILGENTYYYTYTKR
;
A
#
# COMPACT_ATOMS: atom_id res chain seq x y z
N MET A 1 34.08 14.11 5.64
CA MET A 1 33.07 13.03 5.72
C MET A 1 33.60 11.64 5.38
N LYS A 2 34.32 11.39 4.26
CA LYS A 2 34.91 10.06 3.99
C LYS A 2 35.93 9.54 5.05
N LYS A 3 36.63 10.42 5.78
CA LYS A 3 37.50 10.04 6.91
C LYS A 3 36.78 9.88 8.26
N ILE A 4 35.52 10.33 8.38
CA ILE A 4 34.71 10.17 9.61
C ILE A 4 33.91 8.87 9.54
N ILE A 5 33.49 8.44 8.34
CA ILE A 5 32.84 7.14 8.11
C ILE A 5 33.82 5.97 8.35
N GLN A 6 35.11 6.13 7.98
CA GLN A 6 36.14 5.14 8.32
C GLN A 6 36.47 5.06 9.83
N ALA A 7 36.27 6.15 10.59
CA ALA A 7 36.54 6.16 12.03
C ALA A 7 35.41 5.50 12.86
N VAL A 8 34.16 5.51 12.37
CA VAL A 8 33.02 4.85 13.04
C VAL A 8 33.00 3.34 12.76
N CYS A 9 33.44 2.90 11.57
CA CYS A 9 33.55 1.46 11.28
C CYS A 9 34.76 0.77 11.96
N LEU A 10 35.83 1.51 12.29
CA LEU A 10 36.99 0.96 13.04
C LEU A 10 36.86 1.05 14.58
N SER A 11 35.93 1.85 15.10
CA SER A 11 35.73 1.99 16.57
C SER A 11 34.76 0.96 17.17
N LEU A 12 33.98 0.24 16.34
CA LEU A 12 33.12 -0.88 16.78
C LEU A 12 33.85 -2.23 16.84
N VAL A 13 35.02 -2.36 16.22
CA VAL A 13 35.84 -3.60 16.26
C VAL A 13 37.04 -3.46 17.21
N GLY A 14 37.45 -2.23 17.59
CA GLY A 14 38.66 -1.96 18.35
C GLY A 14 38.54 -1.83 19.88
N ILE A 15 37.33 -1.85 20.47
CA ILE A 15 37.15 -1.71 21.93
C ILE A 15 37.08 -3.05 22.69
N LEU A 16 37.13 -4.19 21.99
CA LEU A 16 36.94 -5.52 22.60
C LEU A 16 38.22 -6.26 23.01
N VAL A 17 39.42 -5.65 22.95
CA VAL A 17 40.69 -6.38 23.20
C VAL A 17 41.61 -5.79 24.28
N LEU A 18 41.31 -4.64 24.90
CA LEU A 18 42.19 -4.08 25.96
C LEU A 18 41.40 -3.61 27.17
N LEU A 19 41.20 -4.50 28.15
CA LEU A 19 41.22 -4.23 29.61
C LEU A 19 40.93 -5.54 30.38
N SER A 20 41.91 -6.44 30.44
CA SER A 20 41.95 -7.52 31.43
C SER A 20 43.31 -7.58 32.11
N ALA A 21 43.60 -6.58 32.95
CA ALA A 21 44.66 -6.68 33.96
C ALA A 21 44.41 -5.68 35.11
N SER A 22 43.82 -6.15 36.21
CA SER A 22 44.32 -5.97 37.60
C SER A 22 43.21 -6.05 38.65
N CYS A 23 43.55 -6.72 39.77
CA CYS A 23 42.88 -6.76 41.08
C CYS A 23 41.57 -7.60 41.16
N GLY A 24 41.44 -8.69 41.93
CA GLY A 24 42.26 -9.25 43.00
C GLY A 24 41.50 -9.25 44.35
N ARG A 25 41.00 -10.44 44.75
CA ARG A 25 40.47 -10.86 46.08
C ARG A 25 39.09 -10.30 46.44
N GLY A 26 38.11 -11.03 46.97
CA GLY A 26 37.85 -12.37 47.53
C GLY A 26 36.45 -12.22 48.18
N THR A 27 35.51 -13.16 48.28
CA THR A 27 35.49 -14.56 48.72
C THR A 27 34.03 -15.03 48.57
N GLY A 28 33.77 -16.31 48.27
CA GLY A 28 32.49 -16.95 48.61
C GLY A 28 31.78 -17.73 47.50
N ASP A 29 32.26 -18.97 47.29
CA ASP A 29 31.55 -20.21 46.90
C ASP A 29 30.21 -20.18 46.15
N GLY A 30 30.17 -20.89 45.02
CA GLY A 30 28.96 -21.45 44.43
C GLY A 30 29.06 -21.66 42.92
N LYS A 31 29.33 -22.89 42.48
CA LYS A 31 29.43 -23.30 41.06
C LYS A 31 28.15 -22.98 40.27
N GLU A 32 28.29 -22.29 39.14
CA GLU A 32 27.52 -22.56 37.92
C GLU A 32 28.30 -22.06 36.70
N THR A 33 28.35 -22.91 35.67
CA THR A 33 29.14 -22.74 34.45
C THR A 33 28.58 -21.66 33.54
N SER A 34 29.51 -20.91 32.95
CA SER A 34 29.36 -19.78 32.05
C SER A 34 28.60 -20.07 30.75
N GLY A 35 27.67 -19.18 30.42
CA GLY A 35 27.24 -18.85 29.06
C GLY A 35 26.81 -17.38 29.03
N THR A 36 27.49 -16.54 28.25
CA THR A 36 27.17 -15.11 28.08
C THR A 36 26.50 -14.87 26.72
N GLU A 37 25.24 -14.41 26.78
CA GLU A 37 24.54 -13.29 26.05
C GLU A 37 24.79 -13.07 24.53
N LYS A 38 23.88 -12.59 23.65
CA LYS A 38 22.48 -12.06 23.65
C LYS A 38 22.00 -11.89 22.17
N ARG A 39 20.65 -11.80 22.00
CA ARG A 39 19.69 -11.62 20.85
C ARG A 39 20.03 -10.56 19.74
N GLN A 40 19.42 -10.45 18.53
CA GLN A 40 17.99 -10.60 18.11
C GLN A 40 17.76 -10.44 16.56
N SER A 41 16.97 -11.32 15.89
CA SER A 41 15.90 -11.02 14.89
C SER A 41 15.39 -12.29 14.16
N GLY A 42 14.08 -12.57 14.19
CA GLY A 42 13.30 -13.43 13.27
C GLY A 42 13.66 -14.93 13.17
N ASP A 43 12.86 -15.80 13.80
CA ASP A 43 12.79 -17.26 13.62
C ASP A 43 14.11 -18.01 13.32
N GLU A 44 14.96 -18.17 14.33
CA GLU A 44 15.98 -19.23 14.24
C GLU A 44 15.31 -20.59 14.43
N PRO A 45 15.48 -21.55 13.50
CA PRO A 45 14.96 -22.90 13.68
C PRO A 45 15.61 -23.51 14.93
N ALA A 46 14.84 -24.25 15.73
CA ALA A 46 15.23 -24.69 17.09
C ALA A 46 16.37 -25.75 17.15
N GLY A 47 17.22 -25.83 16.12
CA GLY A 47 18.35 -26.74 15.99
C GLY A 47 19.67 -26.02 15.71
N PHE A 48 20.76 -26.77 15.55
CA PHE A 48 22.10 -26.21 15.30
C PHE A 48 22.94 -27.10 14.39
N TYR A 49 23.85 -26.48 13.63
CA TYR A 49 24.78 -27.18 12.75
C TYR A 49 26.03 -27.66 13.50
N THR A 50 26.46 -28.87 13.16
CA THR A 50 27.83 -29.34 13.41
C THR A 50 28.59 -29.28 12.09
N GLU A 51 29.62 -28.43 12.03
CA GLU A 51 30.44 -28.25 10.83
C GLU A 51 31.72 -29.09 10.92
N ALA A 52 32.08 -29.76 9.82
CA ALA A 52 33.34 -30.45 9.63
C ALA A 52 34.01 -29.94 8.35
N ARG A 53 35.24 -29.42 8.49
CA ARG A 53 36.03 -28.88 7.37
C ARG A 53 37.38 -29.57 7.29
N THR A 54 37.74 -29.99 6.08
CA THR A 54 39.10 -30.41 5.75
C THR A 54 39.69 -29.39 4.78
N ALA A 55 40.68 -28.64 5.23
CA ALA A 55 41.35 -27.65 4.39
C ALA A 55 42.14 -28.34 3.26
N GLY A 56 42.02 -27.81 2.05
CA GLY A 56 42.80 -28.29 0.91
C GLY A 56 44.29 -27.98 1.10
N SER A 57 45.15 -28.91 0.69
CA SER A 57 46.61 -28.72 0.69
C SER A 57 47.18 -28.42 -0.70
N GLY A 58 46.33 -28.37 -1.73
CA GLY A 58 46.70 -28.08 -3.12
C GLY A 58 46.68 -26.59 -3.48
N ASP A 59 46.84 -26.31 -4.77
CA ASP A 59 46.84 -24.95 -5.31
C ASP A 59 45.52 -24.21 -5.02
N ARG A 60 45.61 -22.88 -4.87
CA ARG A 60 44.45 -22.01 -4.66
C ARG A 60 43.91 -21.49 -5.99
N TYR A 61 42.60 -21.51 -6.14
CA TYR A 61 41.88 -21.10 -7.34
C TYR A 61 40.88 -20.00 -7.00
N ILE A 62 40.78 -18.99 -7.88
CA ILE A 62 39.65 -18.06 -7.88
C ILE A 62 38.50 -18.78 -8.61
N VAL A 63 37.53 -19.26 -7.84
CA VAL A 63 36.34 -19.98 -8.30
C VAL A 63 35.16 -19.03 -8.53
N SER A 64 35.45 -17.85 -9.05
CA SER A 64 34.48 -16.85 -9.49
C SER A 64 34.99 -16.17 -10.77
N GLY A 65 34.10 -15.92 -11.73
CA GLY A 65 34.42 -15.30 -13.02
C GLY A 65 34.58 -16.28 -14.19
N ASN A 66 34.93 -15.75 -15.36
CA ASN A 66 34.75 -16.39 -16.69
C ASN A 66 35.44 -17.75 -16.89
N ARG A 67 36.35 -18.16 -16.01
CA ARG A 67 37.00 -19.48 -16.07
C ARG A 67 36.08 -20.60 -15.59
N PHE A 68 35.20 -20.31 -14.63
CA PHE A 68 34.25 -21.27 -14.08
C PHE A 68 32.86 -20.98 -14.63
N ARG A 69 32.13 -22.04 -14.95
CA ARG A 69 30.72 -22.00 -15.32
C ARG A 69 29.89 -22.64 -14.21
N ILE A 70 28.75 -22.05 -13.88
CA ILE A 70 27.76 -22.66 -12.97
C ILE A 70 26.95 -23.67 -13.77
N VAL A 71 26.92 -24.91 -13.30
CA VAL A 71 26.09 -26.00 -13.80
C VAL A 71 25.18 -26.46 -12.68
N PHE A 72 23.88 -26.45 -12.93
CA PHE A 72 22.87 -26.81 -11.93
C PHE A 72 21.97 -27.94 -12.45
N GLY A 73 21.56 -28.82 -11.54
CA GLY A 73 20.55 -29.85 -11.81
C GLY A 73 19.17 -29.22 -12.02
N GLU A 74 18.36 -29.79 -12.93
CA GLU A 74 16.99 -29.31 -13.21
C GLU A 74 15.92 -29.91 -12.30
N ASN A 75 16.23 -30.95 -11.52
CA ASN A 75 15.27 -31.60 -10.62
C ASN A 75 15.83 -31.67 -9.19
N ASN A 76 15.20 -30.94 -8.27
CA ASN A 76 14.96 -31.45 -6.92
C ASN A 76 13.54 -32.05 -6.89
N ALA A 77 13.21 -32.79 -5.83
CA ALA A 77 12.01 -33.63 -5.70
C ALA A 77 10.65 -32.94 -6.00
N ASP A 78 10.61 -31.61 -6.15
CA ASP A 78 9.39 -30.79 -6.16
C ASP A 78 9.12 -30.01 -7.48
N GLY A 79 9.94 -30.16 -8.54
CA GLY A 79 9.55 -29.81 -9.92
C GLY A 79 9.29 -28.33 -10.29
N GLY A 80 10.06 -27.36 -9.77
CA GLY A 80 9.99 -25.92 -10.12
C GLY A 80 11.30 -25.30 -10.70
N ASN A 81 11.14 -24.19 -11.45
CA ASN A 81 12.09 -23.47 -12.34
C ASN A 81 13.57 -23.32 -11.87
N LEU A 82 14.52 -23.71 -12.73
CA LEU A 82 15.94 -23.26 -12.82
C LEU A 82 16.59 -22.78 -11.49
N ASN A 83 16.80 -23.72 -10.55
CA ASN A 83 17.55 -23.67 -9.29
C ASN A 83 17.90 -22.27 -8.69
N SER A 84 17.20 -21.89 -7.62
CA SER A 84 17.35 -20.63 -6.88
C SER A 84 18.76 -20.43 -6.30
N ALA A 85 19.42 -21.48 -5.79
CA ALA A 85 20.77 -21.41 -5.22
C ALA A 85 21.84 -21.07 -6.28
N ALA A 86 21.67 -21.55 -7.51
CA ALA A 86 22.55 -21.20 -8.62
C ALA A 86 22.41 -19.72 -9.02
N THR A 87 21.18 -19.22 -9.02
CA THR A 87 20.88 -17.79 -9.25
C THR A 87 21.41 -16.92 -8.12
N LEU A 88 21.28 -17.37 -6.87
CA LEU A 88 21.85 -16.73 -5.69
C LEU A 88 23.37 -16.57 -5.81
N LEU A 89 24.10 -17.65 -6.10
CA LEU A 89 25.56 -17.59 -6.29
C LEU A 89 25.94 -16.62 -7.40
N TYR A 90 25.24 -16.65 -8.55
CA TYR A 90 25.48 -15.74 -9.66
C TYR A 90 25.31 -14.27 -9.25
N ASN A 91 24.23 -13.93 -8.55
CA ASN A 91 23.96 -12.57 -8.10
C ASN A 91 24.98 -12.11 -7.05
N LEU A 92 25.30 -12.97 -6.06
CA LEU A 92 26.33 -12.65 -5.06
C LEU A 92 27.68 -12.37 -5.71
N VAL A 93 28.13 -13.19 -6.66
CA VAL A 93 29.40 -12.96 -7.37
C VAL A 93 29.38 -11.66 -8.20
N LYS A 94 28.25 -11.38 -8.86
CA LYS A 94 28.06 -10.15 -9.64
C LYS A 94 28.09 -8.91 -8.75
N ASP A 95 27.40 -8.94 -7.62
CA ASP A 95 27.20 -7.78 -6.78
C ASP A 95 28.41 -7.51 -5.88
N TYR A 96 29.04 -8.55 -5.32
CA TYR A 96 30.23 -8.40 -4.48
C TYR A 96 31.53 -8.18 -5.27
N PHE A 97 31.68 -8.82 -6.44
CA PHE A 97 32.95 -8.81 -7.18
C PHE A 97 32.86 -8.16 -8.57
N GLY A 98 31.66 -7.80 -9.04
CA GLY A 98 31.47 -7.23 -10.39
C GLY A 98 31.69 -8.23 -11.52
N GLN A 99 31.77 -9.53 -11.21
CA GLN A 99 32.07 -10.59 -12.17
C GLN A 99 30.79 -11.25 -12.67
N ARG A 100 30.68 -11.47 -13.98
CA ARG A 100 29.60 -12.28 -14.55
C ARG A 100 30.11 -13.68 -14.83
N MET A 101 29.29 -14.67 -14.53
CA MET A 101 29.56 -16.07 -14.81
C MET A 101 28.50 -16.64 -15.75
N GLU A 102 28.89 -17.63 -16.54
CA GLU A 102 27.90 -18.35 -17.33
C GLU A 102 27.16 -19.36 -16.45
N MET A 103 25.84 -19.45 -16.62
CA MET A 103 24.98 -20.45 -15.99
C MET A 103 24.38 -21.35 -17.06
N LYS A 104 24.42 -22.66 -16.84
CA LYS A 104 23.81 -23.67 -17.72
C LYS A 104 23.13 -24.76 -16.91
N SER A 105 21.98 -25.21 -17.40
CA SER A 105 21.39 -26.46 -16.94
C SER A 105 22.28 -27.64 -17.34
N ASP A 106 22.30 -28.66 -16.49
CA ASP A 106 23.03 -29.90 -16.71
C ASP A 106 22.55 -30.70 -17.95
N GLN A 107 21.35 -30.42 -18.48
CA GLN A 107 20.78 -31.07 -19.68
C GLN A 107 21.28 -30.46 -21.01
N VAL A 108 21.74 -29.21 -21.01
CA VAL A 108 21.95 -28.42 -22.25
C VAL A 108 23.44 -28.15 -22.55
N GLY A 109 24.34 -28.50 -21.63
CA GLY A 109 25.77 -28.16 -21.71
C GLY A 109 26.71 -29.34 -21.94
N THR A 110 27.66 -29.20 -22.86
CA THR A 110 28.86 -30.07 -22.90
C THR A 110 29.71 -29.84 -21.66
N GLU A 111 30.16 -30.92 -21.00
CA GLU A 111 31.03 -30.85 -19.82
C GLU A 111 32.30 -30.03 -20.11
N GLN A 112 32.61 -29.09 -19.22
CA GLN A 112 33.83 -28.29 -19.25
C GLN A 112 34.82 -28.72 -18.17
N GLU A 113 36.09 -28.36 -18.34
CA GLU A 113 37.12 -28.67 -17.35
C GLU A 113 36.86 -27.99 -16.00
N PHE A 114 36.40 -26.73 -15.98
CA PHE A 114 36.19 -25.92 -14.78
C PHE A 114 34.70 -25.59 -14.57
N GLU A 115 34.06 -26.22 -13.59
CA GLU A 115 32.62 -26.06 -13.32
C GLU A 115 32.33 -25.91 -11.82
N ILE A 116 31.27 -25.16 -11.52
CA ILE A 116 30.62 -25.13 -10.20
C ILE A 116 29.32 -25.90 -10.34
N LEU A 117 29.26 -27.08 -9.74
CA LEU A 117 28.14 -28.00 -9.76
C LEU A 117 27.26 -27.71 -8.53
N ILE A 118 26.00 -27.36 -8.75
CA ILE A 118 25.05 -27.03 -7.68
C ILE A 118 23.88 -28.03 -7.71
N GLY A 119 23.68 -28.74 -6.61
CA GLY A 119 22.63 -29.74 -6.45
C GLY A 119 22.91 -31.05 -7.20
N ASP A 120 21.85 -31.80 -7.50
CA ASP A 120 21.94 -33.11 -8.15
C ASP A 120 22.22 -32.97 -9.67
N THR A 121 23.51 -32.99 -10.02
CA THR A 121 24.00 -33.02 -11.41
C THR A 121 24.40 -34.45 -11.82
N ASN A 122 24.34 -34.73 -13.12
CA ASN A 122 24.79 -35.99 -13.74
C ASN A 122 26.32 -36.09 -13.88
N ARG A 123 27.08 -35.18 -13.23
CA ARG A 123 28.54 -35.16 -13.28
C ARG A 123 29.14 -36.13 -12.27
N ALA A 124 30.28 -36.71 -12.60
CA ALA A 124 30.94 -37.67 -11.73
C ALA A 124 31.39 -37.05 -10.39
N GLY A 125 31.23 -37.82 -9.31
CA GLY A 125 31.64 -37.43 -7.96
C GLY A 125 30.66 -36.49 -7.24
N ASN A 126 29.44 -36.33 -7.75
CA ASN A 126 28.40 -35.56 -7.07
C ASN A 126 27.88 -36.28 -5.82
N VAL A 127 27.48 -35.53 -4.79
CA VAL A 127 26.81 -36.06 -3.61
C VAL A 127 25.31 -35.96 -3.81
N SER A 128 24.64 -37.11 -3.88
CA SER A 128 23.19 -37.18 -4.09
C SER A 128 22.43 -36.61 -2.89
N ALA A 129 21.49 -35.71 -3.16
CA ALA A 129 20.61 -35.13 -2.15
C ALA A 129 19.79 -36.19 -1.42
N GLU A 130 19.52 -37.36 -2.03
CA GLU A 130 18.79 -38.47 -1.41
C GLU A 130 19.44 -38.97 -0.10
N ASN A 131 20.76 -38.87 0.03
CA ASN A 131 21.51 -39.35 1.19
C ASN A 131 21.63 -38.33 2.33
N LEU A 132 21.08 -37.12 2.17
CA LEU A 132 21.15 -36.01 3.13
C LEU A 132 19.82 -35.81 3.85
N THR A 133 19.83 -35.35 5.10
CA THR A 133 18.60 -34.85 5.75
C THR A 133 18.27 -33.44 5.24
N TYR A 134 17.05 -32.96 5.50
CA TYR A 134 16.51 -31.72 4.90
C TYR A 134 17.45 -30.49 4.93
N TYR A 135 18.25 -30.32 5.98
CA TYR A 135 19.15 -29.19 6.21
C TYR A 135 20.62 -29.54 6.06
N ASP A 136 20.99 -30.82 5.91
CA ASP A 136 22.39 -31.17 5.70
C ASP A 136 22.89 -30.60 4.39
N TYR A 137 24.08 -30.01 4.41
CA TYR A 137 24.70 -29.45 3.23
C TYR A 137 26.22 -29.53 3.27
N GLY A 138 26.86 -29.25 2.14
CA GLY A 138 28.31 -29.17 2.10
C GLY A 138 28.85 -28.86 0.72
N TRP A 139 30.17 -28.92 0.61
CA TRP A 139 30.85 -28.81 -0.67
C TRP A 139 32.19 -29.53 -0.71
N THR A 140 32.64 -29.82 -1.92
CA THR A 140 33.99 -30.31 -2.20
C THR A 140 34.61 -29.59 -3.38
N PHE A 141 35.93 -29.39 -3.37
CA PHE A 141 36.66 -28.80 -4.49
C PHE A 141 37.92 -29.59 -4.81
N ASP A 142 38.00 -30.13 -6.03
CA ASP A 142 39.15 -30.93 -6.48
C ASP A 142 40.21 -30.12 -7.27
N GLY A 143 40.06 -28.79 -7.34
CA GLY A 143 40.89 -27.90 -8.15
C GLY A 143 40.31 -27.58 -9.53
N LYS A 144 39.35 -28.38 -10.00
CA LYS A 144 38.66 -28.18 -11.29
C LYS A 144 37.15 -28.06 -11.12
N LYS A 145 36.56 -28.86 -10.25
CA LYS A 145 35.12 -28.90 -10.01
C LYS A 145 34.84 -28.54 -8.56
N LEU A 146 34.06 -27.48 -8.35
CA LEU A 146 33.45 -27.16 -7.06
C LEU A 146 32.06 -27.80 -7.04
N ARG A 147 31.76 -28.63 -6.06
CA ARG A 147 30.48 -29.32 -5.92
C ARG A 147 29.81 -28.81 -4.66
N ILE A 148 28.67 -28.13 -4.78
CA ILE A 148 27.85 -27.65 -3.67
C ILE A 148 26.57 -28.49 -3.64
N TYR A 149 26.30 -29.12 -2.50
CA TYR A 149 25.18 -30.05 -2.32
C TYR A 149 24.41 -29.73 -1.03
N GLY A 150 23.14 -30.11 -1.00
CA GLY A 150 22.24 -29.91 0.14
C GLY A 150 21.04 -30.85 0.05
N GLY A 151 20.45 -31.20 1.19
CA GLY A 151 19.30 -32.11 1.24
C GLY A 151 17.95 -31.50 0.84
N SER A 152 17.90 -30.18 0.66
CA SER A 152 16.76 -29.40 0.16
C SER A 152 17.25 -28.14 -0.58
N ASP A 153 16.34 -27.41 -1.24
CA ASP A 153 16.66 -26.09 -1.83
C ASP A 153 17.15 -25.10 -0.78
N GLU A 154 16.52 -25.08 0.39
CA GLU A 154 16.90 -24.23 1.52
C GLU A 154 18.31 -24.56 2.03
N ALA A 155 18.64 -25.85 2.12
CA ALA A 155 19.99 -26.30 2.47
C ALA A 155 21.04 -25.94 1.41
N LEU A 156 20.68 -26.00 0.13
CA LEU A 156 21.55 -25.60 -0.98
C LEU A 156 21.84 -24.09 -0.96
N GLU A 157 20.84 -23.26 -0.69
CA GLU A 157 21.03 -21.81 -0.52
C GLU A 157 21.91 -21.50 0.69
N ASN A 158 21.70 -22.20 1.81
CA ASN A 158 22.56 -22.12 2.99
C ASN A 158 24.01 -22.51 2.66
N ALA A 159 24.21 -23.56 1.86
CA ALA A 159 25.52 -23.98 1.40
C ALA A 159 26.24 -22.88 0.59
N VAL A 160 25.51 -22.23 -0.33
CA VAL A 160 26.03 -21.13 -1.16
C VAL A 160 26.41 -19.93 -0.29
N ASN A 161 25.52 -19.49 0.60
CA ASN A 161 25.78 -18.36 1.49
C ASN A 161 27.00 -18.63 2.39
N ARG A 162 27.04 -19.81 3.02
CA ARG A 162 28.15 -20.21 3.89
C ARG A 162 29.46 -20.35 3.12
N PHE A 163 29.42 -20.87 1.89
CA PHE A 163 30.59 -20.94 1.03
C PHE A 163 31.11 -19.52 0.69
N VAL A 164 30.25 -18.61 0.25
CA VAL A 164 30.65 -17.23 -0.06
C VAL A 164 31.23 -16.55 1.17
N GLU A 165 30.62 -16.71 2.35
CA GLU A 165 31.11 -16.16 3.61
C GLU A 165 32.54 -16.62 3.93
N LEU A 166 32.82 -17.92 3.77
CA LEU A 166 34.10 -18.52 4.13
C LEU A 166 35.23 -18.26 3.12
N TYR A 167 34.90 -18.05 1.84
CA TYR A 167 35.89 -17.99 0.77
C TYR A 167 35.91 -16.67 -0.01
N GLN A 168 35.08 -15.68 0.36
CA GLN A 168 35.19 -14.34 -0.21
C GLN A 168 36.56 -13.73 0.08
N ASP A 169 37.19 -13.22 -0.97
CA ASP A 169 38.45 -12.50 -0.90
C ASP A 169 38.29 -11.18 -1.66
N THR A 170 38.14 -10.10 -0.89
CA THR A 170 37.93 -8.76 -1.43
C THR A 170 39.19 -8.17 -2.05
N GLU A 171 40.38 -8.62 -1.62
CA GLU A 171 41.66 -8.20 -2.21
C GLU A 171 41.83 -8.82 -3.60
N ASN A 172 41.54 -10.11 -3.73
CA ASN A 172 41.63 -10.85 -5.00
C ASN A 172 40.35 -10.76 -5.86
N LYS A 173 39.32 -10.04 -5.37
CA LYS A 173 38.04 -9.83 -6.04
C LYS A 173 37.39 -11.14 -6.51
N GLY A 174 37.25 -12.11 -5.62
CA GLY A 174 36.61 -13.36 -5.96
C GLY A 174 36.50 -14.35 -4.81
N LEU A 175 36.08 -15.58 -5.14
CA LEU A 175 35.99 -16.69 -4.20
C LEU A 175 37.28 -17.52 -4.28
N VAL A 176 38.10 -17.59 -3.24
CA VAL A 176 39.42 -18.25 -3.27
C VAL A 176 39.42 -19.54 -2.47
N VAL A 177 39.59 -20.68 -3.16
CA VAL A 177 39.52 -22.02 -2.54
C VAL A 177 40.71 -22.89 -2.93
N ALA A 178 41.23 -23.68 -1.99
CA ALA A 178 42.34 -24.61 -2.22
C ALA A 178 41.86 -25.95 -2.80
N ALA A 179 42.58 -26.53 -3.75
CA ALA A 179 42.28 -27.87 -4.22
C ALA A 179 42.40 -28.90 -3.07
N GLY A 180 41.42 -29.79 -2.98
CA GLY A 180 41.25 -30.77 -1.91
C GLY A 180 40.38 -30.28 -0.74
N GLU A 181 39.81 -29.07 -0.80
CA GLU A 181 38.91 -28.54 0.23
C GLU A 181 37.63 -29.39 0.30
N THR A 182 37.23 -29.76 1.52
CA THR A 182 35.92 -30.37 1.78
C THR A 182 35.26 -29.74 2.99
N PHE A 183 33.95 -29.61 2.95
CA PHE A 183 33.14 -29.11 4.03
C PHE A 183 31.81 -29.86 4.08
N GLY A 184 31.37 -30.21 5.29
CA GLY A 184 30.02 -30.72 5.54
C GLY A 184 29.45 -30.09 6.79
N ALA A 185 28.19 -29.71 6.74
CA ALA A 185 27.40 -29.27 7.87
C ALA A 185 26.24 -30.25 8.08
N THR A 186 26.17 -30.81 9.29
CA THR A 186 25.07 -31.70 9.69
C THR A 186 24.17 -30.96 10.66
N TYR A 187 22.85 -30.96 10.41
CA TYR A 187 21.90 -30.25 11.25
C TYR A 187 21.33 -31.15 12.34
N THR A 188 21.29 -30.64 13.58
CA THR A 188 20.61 -31.32 14.69
C THR A 188 19.18 -30.82 14.79
N TYR A 189 18.22 -31.70 14.51
CA TYR A 189 16.80 -31.36 14.51
C TYR A 189 16.17 -31.31 15.90
N PRO A 190 15.14 -30.47 16.10
CA PRO A 190 14.36 -30.41 17.33
C PRO A 190 13.74 -31.77 17.72
N HIS A 191 13.25 -32.51 16.73
CA HIS A 191 12.61 -33.82 16.92
C HIS A 191 13.33 -34.90 16.12
N THR A 192 13.60 -36.04 16.77
CA THR A 192 14.23 -37.22 16.15
C THR A 192 13.23 -38.11 15.40
N SER A 193 11.94 -38.02 15.73
CA SER A 193 10.87 -38.67 14.97
C SER A 193 9.53 -37.97 15.20
N VAL A 194 8.73 -37.90 14.13
CA VAL A 194 7.34 -37.45 14.18
C VAL A 194 6.50 -38.54 13.53
N SER A 195 5.46 -39.02 14.22
CA SER A 195 4.50 -39.99 13.72
C SER A 195 3.10 -39.41 13.72
N LEU A 196 2.28 -39.89 12.78
CA LEU A 196 0.86 -39.65 12.71
C LEU A 196 0.18 -41.01 12.83
N GLY A 197 -0.56 -41.24 13.92
CA GLY A 197 -0.92 -42.62 14.24
C GLY A 197 0.32 -43.46 14.58
N SER A 198 0.29 -44.70 14.10
CA SER A 198 1.39 -45.66 14.20
C SER A 198 2.44 -45.55 13.08
N VAL A 199 2.35 -44.55 12.20
CA VAL A 199 3.22 -44.41 11.02
C VAL A 199 4.06 -43.12 11.11
N GLU A 200 5.36 -43.23 10.83
CA GLU A 200 6.26 -42.07 10.78
C GLU A 200 5.95 -41.15 9.61
N ILE A 201 6.01 -39.84 9.83
CA ILE A 201 5.60 -38.82 8.85
C ILE A 201 6.41 -38.89 7.56
N GLY A 202 7.69 -39.28 7.62
CA GLY A 202 8.53 -39.48 6.44
C GLY A 202 8.09 -40.62 5.51
N LYS A 203 7.13 -41.45 5.91
CA LYS A 203 6.50 -42.49 5.07
C LYS A 203 5.21 -42.02 4.42
N TYR A 204 4.72 -40.82 4.76
CA TYR A 204 3.54 -40.23 4.14
C TYR A 204 3.89 -39.59 2.81
N THR A 205 2.96 -39.67 1.86
CA THR A 205 3.02 -38.88 0.61
C THR A 205 2.11 -37.66 0.75
N ILE A 206 2.60 -36.48 0.36
CA ILE A 206 1.78 -35.28 0.32
C ILE A 206 1.04 -35.27 -1.02
N ALA A 207 -0.29 -35.21 -0.98
CA ALA A 207 -1.15 -35.18 -2.15
C ALA A 207 -1.75 -33.78 -2.30
N ALA A 208 -1.23 -33.01 -3.25
CA ALA A 208 -1.66 -31.64 -3.53
C ALA A 208 -2.74 -31.63 -4.61
N ARG A 209 -3.87 -30.97 -4.33
CA ARG A 209 -4.83 -30.62 -5.40
C ARG A 209 -4.18 -29.61 -6.35
N LYS A 210 -4.57 -29.64 -7.63
CA LYS A 210 -4.15 -28.60 -8.60
C LYS A 210 -4.33 -27.20 -8.03
N GLY A 211 -3.26 -26.41 -8.01
CA GLY A 211 -3.21 -25.04 -7.50
C GLY A 211 -2.83 -24.89 -6.02
N TYR A 212 -2.60 -26.00 -5.32
CA TYR A 212 -2.15 -26.04 -3.91
C TYR A 212 -0.70 -26.52 -3.75
N GLU A 213 0.07 -26.57 -4.84
CA GLU A 213 1.43 -27.12 -4.85
C GLU A 213 2.38 -26.35 -3.90
N ALA A 214 2.25 -25.03 -3.80
CA ALA A 214 3.06 -24.21 -2.91
C ALA A 214 2.77 -24.50 -1.42
N ALA A 215 1.50 -24.64 -1.06
CA ALA A 215 1.09 -24.99 0.30
C ALA A 215 1.51 -26.43 0.67
N ALA A 216 1.44 -27.36 -0.28
CA ALA A 216 1.97 -28.71 -0.11
C ALA A 216 3.50 -28.70 0.08
N GLY A 217 4.21 -27.83 -0.64
CA GLY A 217 5.63 -27.55 -0.41
C GLY A 217 5.90 -27.01 1.00
N ALA A 218 5.07 -26.09 1.51
CA ALA A 218 5.18 -25.58 2.87
C ALA A 218 4.98 -26.67 3.94
N VAL A 219 4.07 -27.64 3.71
CA VAL A 219 3.91 -28.81 4.59
C VAL A 219 5.18 -29.65 4.61
N ALA A 220 5.72 -29.95 3.42
CA ALA A 220 6.95 -30.72 3.28
C ALA A 220 8.12 -30.04 4.01
N ALA A 221 8.28 -28.74 3.78
CA ALA A 221 9.32 -27.91 4.38
C ALA A 221 9.17 -27.85 5.90
N GLY A 222 7.97 -27.64 6.44
CA GLY A 222 7.75 -27.56 7.88
C GLY A 222 8.12 -28.84 8.63
N PHE A 223 7.74 -30.02 8.11
CA PHE A 223 8.21 -31.29 8.68
C PHE A 223 9.71 -31.48 8.49
N GLY A 224 10.27 -31.06 7.35
CA GLY A 224 11.70 -31.06 7.09
C GLY A 224 12.49 -30.24 8.11
N ARG A 225 12.02 -29.04 8.46
CA ARG A 225 12.66 -28.17 9.46
C ARG A 225 12.65 -28.75 10.87
N LEU A 226 11.59 -29.47 11.21
CA LEU A 226 11.34 -29.94 12.58
C LEU A 226 11.92 -31.33 12.87
N CYS A 227 12.00 -32.21 11.85
CA CYS A 227 12.47 -33.58 12.05
C CYS A 227 13.36 -34.15 10.94
N GLY A 228 13.80 -33.31 9.99
CA GLY A 228 14.81 -33.67 8.99
C GLY A 228 14.36 -34.61 7.88
N VAL A 229 13.06 -34.94 7.85
CA VAL A 229 12.46 -35.77 6.82
C VAL A 229 12.36 -35.00 5.50
N LYS A 230 12.49 -35.73 4.38
CA LYS A 230 12.16 -35.21 3.05
C LYS A 230 10.91 -35.93 2.60
N MET A 231 9.88 -35.16 2.27
CA MET A 231 8.57 -35.70 1.91
C MET A 231 8.33 -35.51 0.42
N THR A 232 7.70 -36.48 -0.23
CA THR A 232 7.34 -36.39 -1.64
C THR A 232 6.00 -35.68 -1.79
N VAL A 233 5.97 -34.63 -2.61
CA VAL A 233 4.74 -33.98 -3.06
C VAL A 233 4.28 -34.58 -4.38
N THR A 234 3.03 -35.01 -4.44
CA THR A 234 2.38 -35.55 -5.63
C THR A 234 1.14 -34.76 -5.95
N ARG A 235 0.89 -34.51 -7.24
CA ARG A 235 -0.33 -33.83 -7.66
C ARG A 235 -1.47 -34.83 -7.87
N THR A 236 -2.64 -34.49 -7.36
CA THR A 236 -3.87 -35.27 -7.51
C THR A 236 -5.06 -34.35 -7.86
N ASP A 237 -6.06 -34.88 -8.55
CA ASP A 237 -7.29 -34.14 -8.83
C ASP A 237 -8.36 -34.32 -7.75
N ALA A 238 -8.24 -35.36 -6.92
CA ALA A 238 -9.16 -35.68 -5.83
C ALA A 238 -8.42 -36.21 -4.58
N LYS A 239 -9.10 -36.17 -3.42
CA LYS A 239 -8.58 -36.74 -2.15
C LYS A 239 -8.27 -38.23 -2.34
N PRO A 240 -7.03 -38.70 -2.09
CA PRO A 240 -6.71 -40.13 -2.12
C PRO A 240 -7.51 -40.91 -1.08
N THR A 241 -7.94 -42.12 -1.41
CA THR A 241 -8.64 -43.03 -0.48
C THR A 241 -7.78 -44.26 -0.18
N GLY A 242 -7.44 -44.45 1.10
CA GLY A 242 -6.59 -45.55 1.59
C GLY A 242 -5.08 -45.31 1.38
N GLY A 243 -4.27 -45.55 2.42
CA GLY A 243 -2.82 -45.30 2.45
C GLY A 243 -2.43 -44.13 3.38
N SER A 244 -1.14 -43.94 3.62
CA SER A 244 -0.62 -42.86 4.47
C SER A 244 -0.40 -41.58 3.64
N TYR A 245 -1.43 -40.72 3.60
CA TYR A 245 -1.40 -39.46 2.83
C TYR A 245 -1.56 -38.23 3.73
N ILE A 246 -0.92 -37.13 3.34
CA ILE A 246 -1.26 -35.79 3.78
C ILE A 246 -1.90 -35.08 2.59
N TYR A 247 -3.19 -34.82 2.65
CA TYR A 247 -3.90 -34.16 1.56
C TYR A 247 -3.90 -32.65 1.76
N VAL A 248 -3.57 -31.88 0.71
CA VAL A 248 -3.59 -30.41 0.72
C VAL A 248 -4.48 -29.95 -0.43
N GLY A 249 -5.68 -29.47 -0.08
CA GLY A 249 -6.67 -29.02 -1.06
C GLY A 249 -8.11 -29.12 -0.56
N PHE A 250 -9.04 -28.62 -1.37
CA PHE A 250 -10.48 -28.63 -1.09
C PHE A 250 -11.21 -29.72 -1.92
N ASP A 251 -12.40 -30.16 -1.52
CA ASP A 251 -13.36 -30.94 -2.34
C ASP A 251 -14.75 -30.29 -2.19
N GLU A 252 -15.63 -30.38 -3.19
CA GLU A 252 -16.91 -29.63 -3.26
C GLU A 252 -17.87 -29.90 -2.09
N THR A 253 -17.64 -30.97 -1.33
CA THR A 253 -18.44 -31.38 -0.18
C THR A 253 -17.85 -31.00 1.18
N GLU A 254 -16.73 -30.28 1.22
CA GLU A 254 -15.97 -30.00 2.44
C GLU A 254 -16.45 -28.73 3.19
N ASP A 255 -16.39 -28.78 4.52
CA ASP A 255 -16.71 -27.65 5.40
C ASP A 255 -15.56 -26.63 5.37
N LEU A 256 -15.79 -25.47 4.74
CA LEU A 256 -14.81 -24.37 4.62
C LEU A 256 -14.43 -23.72 5.95
N ASN A 257 -15.10 -24.10 7.05
CA ASN A 257 -14.76 -23.64 8.41
C ASN A 257 -13.68 -24.50 9.10
N MET A 258 -13.14 -25.52 8.42
CA MET A 258 -12.11 -26.42 8.97
C MET A 258 -10.74 -26.14 8.34
N LEU A 259 -9.71 -25.98 9.17
CA LEU A 259 -8.35 -25.65 8.71
C LEU A 259 -7.51 -26.91 8.44
N TYR A 260 -7.52 -27.87 9.36
CA TYR A 260 -6.89 -29.18 9.20
C TYR A 260 -7.59 -30.25 10.05
N GLU A 261 -7.66 -31.48 9.54
CA GLU A 261 -8.34 -32.62 10.21
C GLU A 261 -7.56 -33.91 9.98
N TYR A 262 -7.40 -34.74 11.01
CA TYR A 262 -7.00 -36.14 10.83
C TYR A 262 -8.24 -37.02 10.71
N ARG A 263 -8.54 -37.47 9.48
CA ARG A 263 -9.71 -38.33 9.18
C ARG A 263 -9.37 -39.38 8.15
N ASP A 264 -10.01 -40.53 8.25
CA ASP A 264 -9.82 -41.67 7.34
C ASP A 264 -8.35 -42.12 7.16
N GLY A 265 -7.51 -41.92 8.18
CA GLY A 265 -6.07 -42.25 8.13
C GLY A 265 -5.19 -41.23 7.39
N ALA A 266 -5.74 -40.06 7.02
CA ALA A 266 -5.03 -38.99 6.35
C ALA A 266 -5.14 -37.67 7.14
N LEU A 267 -4.02 -36.93 7.22
CA LEU A 267 -4.05 -35.53 7.65
C LEU A 267 -4.47 -34.67 6.45
N CYS A 268 -5.58 -33.97 6.56
CA CYS A 268 -6.13 -33.13 5.50
C CYS A 268 -5.95 -31.67 5.91
N PHE A 269 -5.27 -30.87 5.09
CA PHE A 269 -5.29 -29.40 5.15
C PHE A 269 -6.36 -28.91 4.20
N VAL A 270 -7.45 -28.37 4.75
CA VAL A 270 -8.61 -27.88 4.01
C VAL A 270 -8.59 -26.36 4.13
N GLY A 271 -8.45 -25.67 3.01
CA GLY A 271 -8.41 -24.21 2.97
C GLY A 271 -8.70 -23.71 1.56
N ASN A 272 -9.32 -22.55 1.43
CA ASN A 272 -9.62 -21.97 0.13
C ASN A 272 -8.38 -21.20 -0.38
N GLY A 273 -7.64 -21.78 -1.33
CA GLY A 273 -6.34 -21.27 -1.73
C GLY A 273 -6.10 -21.49 -3.21
N LEU A 274 -6.45 -20.51 -4.04
CA LEU A 274 -6.07 -20.52 -5.47
C LEU A 274 -5.60 -19.15 -5.98
N GLY A 275 -4.40 -18.67 -5.60
CA GLY A 275 -3.58 -17.73 -6.42
C GLY A 275 -3.67 -16.22 -6.14
N GLY A 276 -3.12 -15.75 -5.02
CA GLY A 276 -2.92 -14.32 -4.68
C GLY A 276 -1.73 -14.14 -3.72
N ILE A 277 -1.28 -12.91 -3.48
CA ILE A 277 -0.01 -12.54 -2.79
C ILE A 277 0.07 -13.02 -1.33
N PHE A 278 -1.01 -13.56 -0.75
CA PHE A 278 -1.00 -14.27 0.53
C PHE A 278 -1.74 -15.62 0.40
N ASN A 279 -1.00 -16.73 0.57
CA ASN A 279 -1.57 -18.07 0.51
C ASN A 279 -2.14 -18.45 1.88
N GLN A 280 -3.47 -18.38 2.04
CA GLN A 280 -4.14 -18.78 3.28
C GLN A 280 -3.72 -20.18 3.72
N THR A 281 -3.61 -21.14 2.79
CA THR A 281 -3.21 -22.52 3.11
C THR A 281 -1.77 -22.59 3.63
N GLU A 282 -0.84 -21.74 3.20
CA GLU A 282 0.52 -21.68 3.78
C GLU A 282 0.50 -21.16 5.22
N ARG A 283 -0.28 -20.11 5.50
CA ARG A 283 -0.46 -19.60 6.87
C ARG A 283 -1.16 -20.61 7.78
N LEU A 284 -2.07 -21.43 7.24
CA LEU A 284 -2.69 -22.55 7.95
C LEU A 284 -1.67 -23.63 8.31
N VAL A 285 -0.78 -23.92 7.37
CA VAL A 285 0.32 -24.86 7.57
C VAL A 285 1.28 -24.34 8.64
N GLU A 286 1.64 -23.07 8.60
CA GLU A 286 2.43 -22.40 9.64
C GLU A 286 1.75 -22.50 11.01
N THR A 287 0.45 -22.16 11.08
CA THR A 287 -0.35 -22.24 12.32
C THR A 287 -0.39 -23.66 12.89
N PHE A 288 -0.50 -24.68 12.02
CA PHE A 288 -0.42 -26.08 12.44
C PHE A 288 0.92 -26.40 13.10
N PHE A 289 2.04 -26.01 12.48
CA PHE A 289 3.36 -26.25 13.05
C PHE A 289 3.59 -25.49 14.35
N GLU A 290 3.12 -24.24 14.44
CA GLU A 290 3.15 -23.45 15.67
C GLU A 290 2.38 -24.10 16.81
N LYS A 291 1.15 -24.56 16.55
CA LYS A 291 0.28 -25.12 17.59
C LYS A 291 0.68 -26.52 18.01
N GLU A 292 0.96 -27.38 17.03
CA GLU A 292 1.09 -28.81 17.28
C GLU A 292 2.54 -29.20 17.60
N LEU A 293 3.53 -28.44 17.15
CA LEU A 293 4.94 -28.87 17.19
C LEU A 293 5.89 -27.84 17.81
N SER A 294 5.65 -26.54 17.62
CA SER A 294 6.52 -25.51 18.20
C SER A 294 6.47 -25.51 19.73
N GLY A 295 7.64 -25.38 20.36
CA GLY A 295 7.78 -25.37 21.82
C GLY A 295 7.68 -26.74 22.51
N ARG A 296 7.46 -27.83 21.77
CA ARG A 296 7.51 -29.19 22.34
C ARG A 296 8.95 -29.60 22.63
N ALA A 297 9.19 -30.12 23.83
CA ALA A 297 10.50 -30.61 24.25
C ALA A 297 10.72 -32.10 23.93
N GLU A 298 9.68 -32.83 23.49
CA GLU A 298 9.81 -34.26 23.21
C GLU A 298 10.61 -34.52 21.93
N LYS A 299 11.57 -35.45 22.02
CA LYS A 299 12.34 -35.89 20.84
C LYS A 299 11.54 -36.79 19.89
N ALA A 300 10.49 -37.43 20.37
CA ALA A 300 9.61 -38.27 19.55
C ALA A 300 8.17 -37.78 19.76
N ILE A 301 7.51 -37.33 18.70
CA ILE A 301 6.15 -36.76 18.75
C ILE A 301 5.18 -37.69 18.03
N ASN A 302 4.05 -37.98 18.67
CA ASN A 302 2.91 -38.64 18.04
C ASN A 302 1.73 -37.67 17.94
N LEU A 303 1.26 -37.43 16.72
CA LEU A 303 0.14 -36.55 16.39
C LEU A 303 -1.25 -37.21 16.54
N GLU A 304 -1.35 -38.43 17.11
CA GLU A 304 -2.61 -39.16 17.36
C GLU A 304 -3.71 -38.35 18.09
N THR A 305 -3.34 -37.28 18.79
CA THR A 305 -4.26 -36.41 19.53
C THR A 305 -4.64 -35.12 18.81
N VAL A 306 -4.37 -34.97 17.50
CA VAL A 306 -4.94 -33.85 16.72
C VAL A 306 -6.46 -34.03 16.66
N LYS A 307 -7.13 -33.56 17.71
CA LYS A 307 -8.58 -33.44 17.78
C LYS A 307 -8.96 -32.34 16.81
N GLU A 308 -10.02 -32.59 16.04
CA GLU A 308 -10.70 -31.65 15.16
C GLU A 308 -10.56 -30.20 15.66
N ASN A 309 -9.65 -29.44 15.04
CA ASN A 309 -9.42 -28.04 15.38
C ASN A 309 -10.20 -27.22 14.35
N LYS A 310 -11.50 -27.04 14.62
CA LYS A 310 -12.27 -25.94 14.03
C LYS A 310 -11.71 -24.64 14.60
N VAL A 311 -10.75 -24.02 13.90
CA VAL A 311 -10.15 -22.74 14.31
C VAL A 311 -10.50 -21.63 13.33
N MET A 312 -11.72 -21.62 12.83
CA MET A 312 -12.43 -20.37 12.95
C MET A 312 -13.13 -20.47 14.30
N PRO A 313 -12.79 -19.65 15.31
CA PRO A 313 -13.80 -19.27 16.26
C PRO A 313 -15.01 -18.90 15.40
N ILE A 314 -16.12 -19.60 15.59
CA ILE A 314 -17.41 -19.06 15.20
C ILE A 314 -17.51 -17.77 16.01
N ILE A 315 -17.03 -16.67 15.45
CA ILE A 315 -17.79 -15.45 15.56
C ILE A 315 -18.99 -15.79 14.69
N ASP A 316 -20.18 -15.82 15.27
CA ASP A 316 -21.43 -16.15 14.56
C ASP A 316 -21.66 -15.30 13.28
N ASN A 317 -20.79 -14.33 12.99
CA ASN A 317 -20.92 -13.30 11.96
C ASN A 317 -19.76 -13.20 10.94
N MET A 318 -18.69 -14.02 10.99
CA MET A 318 -17.65 -14.00 9.94
C MET A 318 -17.91 -15.07 8.87
N GLN A 319 -18.31 -14.62 7.69
CA GLN A 319 -18.75 -15.45 6.58
C GLN A 319 -17.81 -15.32 5.38
N PHE A 320 -18.08 -16.13 4.37
CA PHE A 320 -17.37 -16.12 3.11
C PHE A 320 -18.17 -15.32 2.08
N ALA A 321 -17.57 -14.30 1.47
CA ALA A 321 -18.15 -13.59 0.34
C ALA A 321 -17.85 -14.36 -0.94
N ASP A 322 -18.87 -15.05 -1.46
CA ASP A 322 -18.82 -15.70 -2.77
C ASP A 322 -18.93 -14.68 -3.92
N SER A 323 -18.68 -15.16 -5.15
CA SER A 323 -18.75 -14.31 -6.33
C SER A 323 -20.14 -13.70 -6.56
N GLU A 324 -21.21 -14.42 -6.21
CA GLU A 324 -22.58 -13.91 -6.38
C GLU A 324 -22.87 -12.76 -5.41
N PHE A 325 -22.41 -12.86 -4.17
CA PHE A 325 -22.48 -11.81 -3.16
C PHE A 325 -21.66 -10.59 -3.59
N ILE A 326 -20.41 -10.77 -4.04
CA ILE A 326 -19.59 -9.65 -4.54
C ILE A 326 -20.27 -8.98 -5.75
N GLU A 327 -20.79 -9.76 -6.70
CA GLU A 327 -21.52 -9.22 -7.85
C GLU A 327 -22.81 -8.49 -7.44
N MET A 328 -23.47 -8.94 -6.37
CA MET A 328 -24.61 -8.22 -5.78
C MET A 328 -24.18 -6.88 -5.20
N LEU A 329 -23.08 -6.82 -4.44
CA LEU A 329 -22.54 -5.57 -3.90
C LEU A 329 -22.17 -4.60 -5.03
N ASP A 330 -21.51 -5.11 -6.08
CA ASP A 330 -21.18 -4.31 -7.25
C ASP A 330 -22.44 -3.79 -7.96
N ARG A 331 -23.48 -4.62 -8.19
CA ARG A 331 -24.75 -4.14 -8.77
C ARG A 331 -25.41 -3.07 -7.90
N ASN A 332 -25.39 -3.21 -6.58
CA ASN A 332 -25.93 -2.23 -5.66
C ASN A 332 -25.16 -0.90 -5.74
N PHE A 333 -23.83 -0.97 -5.83
CA PHE A 333 -22.97 0.19 -6.05
C PHE A 333 -23.31 0.90 -7.36
N GLU A 334 -23.35 0.16 -8.47
CA GLU A 334 -23.68 0.71 -9.80
C GLU A 334 -25.05 1.39 -9.78
N SER A 335 -26.06 0.75 -9.17
CA SER A 335 -27.41 1.32 -9.05
C SER A 335 -27.44 2.59 -8.21
N ALA A 336 -26.73 2.63 -7.08
CA ALA A 336 -26.66 3.80 -6.22
C ALA A 336 -25.91 4.95 -6.91
N ARG A 337 -24.77 4.66 -7.54
CA ARG A 337 -24.01 5.61 -8.35
C ARG A 337 -24.87 6.18 -9.47
N ASP A 338 -25.57 5.35 -10.22
CA ASP A 338 -26.40 5.79 -11.34
C ASP A 338 -27.59 6.64 -10.86
N ALA A 339 -28.17 6.33 -9.70
CA ALA A 339 -29.19 7.17 -9.07
C ALA A 339 -28.64 8.55 -8.70
N ILE A 340 -27.41 8.62 -8.18
CA ILE A 340 -26.72 9.87 -7.89
C ILE A 340 -26.46 10.65 -9.18
N LEU A 341 -25.89 10.01 -10.21
CA LEU A 341 -25.55 10.66 -11.48
C LEU A 341 -26.79 11.25 -12.20
N ASN A 342 -27.92 10.56 -12.09
CA ASN A 342 -29.20 10.96 -12.67
C ASN A 342 -30.14 11.69 -11.69
N ALA A 343 -29.65 12.05 -10.51
CA ALA A 343 -30.44 12.76 -9.51
C ALA A 343 -31.05 14.05 -10.06
N LYS A 344 -32.28 14.34 -9.64
CA LYS A 344 -32.95 15.59 -9.97
C LYS A 344 -32.46 16.69 -9.02
N SER A 345 -32.51 17.91 -9.52
CA SER A 345 -32.16 19.08 -8.72
C SER A 345 -33.19 19.32 -7.63
N GLU A 346 -32.69 19.56 -6.42
CA GLU A 346 -33.48 19.96 -5.27
C GLU A 346 -32.99 21.31 -4.77
N TYR A 347 -33.87 22.30 -4.77
CA TYR A 347 -33.56 23.64 -4.27
C TYR A 347 -34.82 24.37 -3.84
N SER A 348 -34.65 25.35 -2.97
CA SER A 348 -35.72 26.27 -2.57
C SER A 348 -35.18 27.69 -2.54
N VAL A 349 -35.98 28.62 -3.04
CA VAL A 349 -35.71 30.05 -2.91
C VAL A 349 -36.26 30.50 -1.56
N THR A 350 -35.46 31.21 -0.77
CA THR A 350 -35.87 31.70 0.55
C THR A 350 -35.75 33.22 0.64
N GLY A 351 -36.56 33.84 1.49
CA GLY A 351 -36.55 35.29 1.70
C GLY A 351 -36.73 36.09 0.40
N ASN A 352 -35.78 36.99 0.12
CA ASN A 352 -35.75 37.82 -1.09
C ASN A 352 -34.88 37.22 -2.21
N GLY A 353 -34.56 35.92 -2.12
CA GLY A 353 -33.77 35.21 -3.11
C GLY A 353 -34.41 35.21 -4.49
N LYS A 354 -33.58 35.00 -5.52
CA LYS A 354 -34.01 34.82 -6.92
C LYS A 354 -33.36 33.58 -7.51
N ILE A 355 -33.90 33.11 -8.63
CA ILE A 355 -33.27 32.07 -9.45
C ILE A 355 -32.46 32.75 -10.55
N TYR A 356 -31.21 32.33 -10.71
CA TYR A 356 -30.34 32.72 -11.82
C TYR A 356 -29.96 31.49 -12.65
N TYR A 357 -29.83 31.66 -13.95
CA TYR A 357 -29.53 30.60 -14.91
C TYR A 357 -28.18 30.85 -15.57
N VAL A 358 -27.39 29.79 -15.75
CA VAL A 358 -26.03 29.84 -16.29
C VAL A 358 -25.83 28.70 -17.30
N SER A 359 -25.31 29.01 -18.48
CA SER A 359 -25.03 28.04 -19.54
C SER A 359 -23.80 28.46 -20.34
N SER A 360 -22.75 27.65 -20.37
CA SER A 360 -21.54 27.92 -21.18
C SER A 360 -21.82 27.78 -22.68
N SER A 361 -22.81 26.96 -23.07
CA SER A 361 -23.17 26.71 -24.46
C SER A 361 -24.15 27.74 -25.04
N GLU A 362 -25.11 28.23 -24.24
CA GLU A 362 -26.21 29.10 -24.71
C GLU A 362 -26.24 30.49 -24.05
N GLY A 363 -25.42 30.71 -23.02
CA GLY A 363 -25.43 31.94 -22.24
C GLY A 363 -24.71 33.12 -22.86
N ASN A 364 -24.96 34.30 -22.28
CA ASN A 364 -24.25 35.54 -22.55
C ASN A 364 -24.16 36.37 -21.26
N ASP A 365 -22.98 36.85 -20.88
CA ASP A 365 -22.77 37.58 -19.61
C ASP A 365 -23.40 38.98 -19.57
N ALA A 366 -23.90 39.46 -20.73
CA ALA A 366 -24.76 40.64 -20.83
C ALA A 366 -26.23 40.37 -20.46
N ASN A 367 -26.64 39.09 -20.36
CA ASN A 367 -27.99 38.73 -19.94
C ASN A 367 -28.23 39.04 -18.46
N ASP A 368 -29.51 39.18 -18.09
CA ASP A 368 -29.91 39.36 -16.68
C ASP A 368 -29.77 38.08 -15.84
N GLY A 369 -29.72 36.91 -16.49
CA GLY A 369 -29.63 35.61 -15.84
C GLY A 369 -30.94 35.16 -15.22
N LEU A 370 -32.06 35.87 -15.39
CA LEU A 370 -33.31 35.62 -14.64
C LEU A 370 -34.27 34.64 -15.34
N SER A 371 -33.87 34.05 -16.46
CA SER A 371 -34.66 33.03 -17.17
C SER A 371 -33.75 32.07 -17.96
N GLU A 372 -34.24 30.85 -18.20
CA GLU A 372 -33.52 29.84 -19.02
C GLU A 372 -33.20 30.34 -20.43
N ALA A 373 -34.02 31.23 -20.99
CA ALA A 373 -33.81 31.81 -22.32
C ALA A 373 -32.76 32.95 -22.34
N LYS A 374 -32.34 33.44 -21.17
CA LYS A 374 -31.32 34.48 -21.01
C LYS A 374 -30.33 34.14 -19.89
N PRO A 375 -29.61 33.00 -19.97
CA PRO A 375 -28.66 32.62 -18.94
C PRO A 375 -27.36 33.44 -19.05
N TRP A 376 -26.66 33.60 -17.93
CA TRP A 376 -25.24 34.00 -17.95
C TRP A 376 -24.39 32.91 -18.60
N LYS A 377 -23.17 33.24 -19.01
CA LYS A 377 -22.28 32.30 -19.70
C LYS A 377 -21.18 31.76 -18.80
N THR A 378 -20.42 32.65 -18.17
CA THR A 378 -19.14 32.30 -17.56
C THR A 378 -19.21 32.16 -16.05
N LEU A 379 -18.28 31.39 -15.50
CA LEU A 379 -18.05 31.31 -14.07
C LEU A 379 -17.57 32.65 -13.51
N ALA A 380 -16.79 33.42 -14.27
CA ALA A 380 -16.36 34.78 -13.92
C ALA A 380 -17.55 35.72 -13.66
N LYS A 381 -18.62 35.61 -14.47
CA LYS A 381 -19.87 36.36 -14.25
C LYS A 381 -20.57 35.94 -12.96
N VAL A 382 -20.65 34.64 -12.68
CA VAL A 382 -21.22 34.11 -11.43
C VAL A 382 -20.43 34.63 -10.22
N ASN A 383 -19.11 34.49 -10.25
CA ASN A 383 -18.21 34.90 -9.18
C ASN A 383 -18.32 36.40 -8.87
N SER A 384 -18.30 37.25 -9.89
CA SER A 384 -18.35 38.72 -9.74
C SER A 384 -19.73 39.28 -9.39
N THR A 385 -20.81 38.54 -9.62
CA THR A 385 -22.17 39.05 -9.37
C THR A 385 -22.59 38.85 -7.92
N SER A 386 -23.00 39.92 -7.24
CA SER A 386 -23.67 39.84 -5.95
C SER A 386 -25.14 39.43 -6.15
N VAL A 387 -25.58 38.40 -5.43
CA VAL A 387 -26.97 37.92 -5.45
C VAL A 387 -27.60 38.07 -4.05
N PRO A 388 -28.93 38.27 -3.94
CA PRO A 388 -29.59 38.30 -2.63
C PRO A 388 -29.42 36.98 -1.87
N ALA A 389 -29.32 37.03 -0.55
CA ALA A 389 -29.36 35.83 0.29
C ALA A 389 -30.66 35.03 0.04
N GLY A 390 -30.54 33.70 0.05
CA GLY A 390 -31.62 32.77 -0.28
C GLY A 390 -31.81 32.53 -1.77
N SER A 391 -30.92 33.06 -2.62
CA SER A 391 -30.95 32.83 -4.08
C SER A 391 -30.48 31.44 -4.48
N VAL A 392 -30.91 31.02 -5.66
CA VAL A 392 -30.50 29.78 -6.32
C VAL A 392 -29.80 30.13 -7.64
N ILE A 393 -28.67 29.51 -7.92
CA ILE A 393 -27.96 29.64 -9.19
C ILE A 393 -27.96 28.26 -9.86
N LEU A 394 -28.58 28.16 -11.03
CA LEU A 394 -28.80 26.94 -11.78
C LEU A 394 -27.88 26.88 -13.00
N PHE A 395 -27.08 25.83 -13.09
CA PHE A 395 -26.20 25.55 -14.23
C PHE A 395 -26.85 24.54 -15.18
N LYS A 396 -26.74 24.77 -16.48
CA LYS A 396 -27.38 23.89 -17.46
C LYS A 396 -26.71 22.52 -17.49
N ARG A 397 -27.51 21.45 -17.42
CA ARG A 397 -27.05 20.08 -17.63
C ARG A 397 -26.49 19.91 -19.05
N GLY A 398 -25.43 19.11 -19.17
CA GLY A 398 -24.66 18.90 -20.40
C GLY A 398 -23.59 19.96 -20.68
N ASP A 399 -23.60 21.08 -19.97
CA ASP A 399 -22.57 22.12 -20.13
C ASP A 399 -21.30 21.80 -19.33
N VAL A 400 -20.18 22.28 -19.87
CA VAL A 400 -18.84 22.15 -19.28
C VAL A 400 -18.23 23.54 -19.11
N TRP A 401 -17.67 23.79 -17.94
CA TRP A 401 -16.80 24.93 -17.60
C TRP A 401 -15.41 24.38 -17.32
N ASN A 402 -14.55 24.33 -18.34
CA ASN A 402 -13.17 23.86 -18.22
C ASN A 402 -12.20 25.05 -18.26
N MET A 403 -11.22 25.09 -17.35
CA MET A 403 -10.19 26.14 -17.29
C MET A 403 -10.78 27.56 -17.12
N GLU A 404 -11.91 27.70 -16.43
CA GLU A 404 -12.52 29.02 -16.11
C GLU A 404 -12.10 29.58 -14.72
N GLY A 405 -11.13 28.93 -14.07
CA GLY A 405 -10.69 29.27 -12.72
C GLY A 405 -11.59 28.71 -11.62
N ARG A 406 -11.39 29.19 -10.39
CA ARG A 406 -12.07 28.70 -9.19
C ARG A 406 -13.54 29.13 -9.17
N PHE A 407 -14.43 28.23 -8.76
CA PHE A 407 -15.84 28.55 -8.48
C PHE A 407 -15.97 29.04 -7.03
N LEU A 408 -16.29 30.32 -6.84
CA LEU A 408 -16.30 30.93 -5.51
C LEU A 408 -17.62 30.70 -4.76
N SER A 409 -17.48 30.34 -3.48
CA SER A 409 -18.60 30.22 -2.54
C SER A 409 -19.28 31.56 -2.28
N LYS A 410 -20.60 31.52 -2.06
CA LYS A 410 -21.43 32.67 -1.70
C LYS A 410 -22.35 32.29 -0.56
N ALA A 411 -22.23 32.96 0.58
CA ALA A 411 -23.03 32.66 1.76
C ALA A 411 -24.54 32.77 1.48
N ASN A 412 -25.33 31.84 2.01
CA ASN A 412 -26.79 31.78 1.82
C ASN A 412 -27.23 31.56 0.37
N VAL A 413 -26.46 30.83 -0.44
CA VAL A 413 -26.78 30.55 -1.84
C VAL A 413 -26.79 29.04 -2.07
N THR A 414 -27.78 28.58 -2.83
CA THR A 414 -27.82 27.21 -3.37
C THR A 414 -27.35 27.23 -4.81
N PHE A 415 -26.43 26.34 -5.15
CA PHE A 415 -26.00 26.09 -6.51
C PHE A 415 -26.53 24.73 -6.94
N SER A 416 -27.25 24.69 -8.06
CA SER A 416 -27.82 23.45 -8.59
C SER A 416 -27.82 23.43 -10.12
N ALA A 417 -28.53 22.48 -10.72
CA ALA A 417 -28.62 22.28 -12.14
C ALA A 417 -30.04 22.52 -12.69
N TYR A 418 -30.14 22.76 -14.00
CA TYR A 418 -31.41 22.76 -14.74
C TYR A 418 -31.26 22.08 -16.10
N GLY A 419 -32.38 21.69 -16.71
CA GLY A 419 -32.40 20.97 -17.99
C GLY A 419 -32.12 19.47 -17.84
N GLU A 420 -31.72 18.83 -18.94
CA GLU A 420 -31.58 17.38 -19.10
C GLU A 420 -30.14 16.99 -19.50
N GLY A 421 -29.75 15.73 -19.32
CA GLY A 421 -28.44 15.20 -19.73
C GLY A 421 -27.48 14.97 -18.56
N ALA A 422 -26.17 15.04 -18.80
CA ALA A 422 -25.15 14.89 -17.75
C ALA A 422 -25.17 16.08 -16.77
N LYS A 423 -24.64 15.90 -15.55
CA LYS A 423 -24.50 17.01 -14.59
C LYS A 423 -23.63 18.14 -15.19
N PRO A 424 -23.86 19.41 -14.82
CA PRO A 424 -22.95 20.50 -15.16
C PRO A 424 -21.54 20.17 -14.66
N LEU A 425 -20.55 20.19 -15.55
CA LEU A 425 -19.17 19.79 -15.24
C LEU A 425 -18.26 21.01 -15.06
N PHE A 426 -17.66 21.13 -13.88
CA PHE A 426 -16.58 22.06 -13.59
C PHE A 426 -15.24 21.32 -13.60
N ALA A 427 -14.33 21.75 -14.47
CA ALA A 427 -13.08 21.06 -14.74
C ALA A 427 -11.86 21.98 -14.91
N ASN A 428 -10.67 21.42 -14.71
CA ASN A 428 -9.40 22.16 -14.85
C ASN A 428 -8.30 21.30 -15.46
N TYR A 429 -8.43 21.02 -16.76
CA TYR A 429 -7.42 20.27 -17.50
C TYR A 429 -7.08 20.87 -18.86
N ILE A 430 -5.85 20.64 -19.28
CA ILE A 430 -5.37 20.88 -20.65
C ILE A 430 -5.61 19.59 -21.45
N ASP A 431 -6.28 19.73 -22.60
CA ASP A 431 -6.39 18.64 -23.59
C ASP A 431 -5.08 18.56 -24.38
N ALA A 432 -4.27 17.53 -24.06
CA ALA A 432 -2.98 17.26 -24.69
C ALA A 432 -3.05 16.14 -25.74
N SER A 433 -4.22 15.92 -26.33
CA SER A 433 -4.47 14.83 -27.29
C SER A 433 -4.01 15.14 -28.72
N LYS A 434 -3.33 16.28 -28.95
CA LYS A 434 -2.79 16.64 -30.27
C LYS A 434 -1.35 16.20 -30.39
N THR A 435 -1.03 15.48 -31.47
CA THR A 435 0.35 15.00 -31.74
C THR A 435 1.37 16.13 -31.83
N SER A 436 0.97 17.31 -32.32
CA SER A 436 1.81 18.52 -32.38
C SER A 436 2.18 19.10 -31.02
N ASP A 437 1.47 18.73 -29.95
CA ASP A 437 1.73 19.24 -28.62
C ASP A 437 2.84 18.45 -27.91
N TRP A 438 3.39 17.40 -28.53
CA TRP A 438 4.42 16.54 -27.95
C TRP A 438 5.71 16.56 -28.79
N THR A 439 6.82 16.94 -28.17
CA THR A 439 8.14 16.92 -28.80
C THR A 439 8.99 15.81 -28.20
N LYS A 440 9.58 14.96 -29.04
CA LYS A 440 10.54 13.94 -28.59
C LYS A 440 11.87 14.59 -28.20
N VAL A 441 12.34 14.32 -26.99
CA VAL A 441 13.59 14.91 -26.44
C VAL A 441 14.60 13.86 -25.97
N GLY A 442 14.23 12.59 -26.00
CA GLY A 442 15.11 11.45 -25.71
C GLY A 442 14.54 10.13 -26.22
N GLU A 443 15.21 9.03 -25.89
CA GLU A 443 14.63 7.70 -26.10
C GLU A 443 13.42 7.54 -25.19
N ASN A 444 12.25 7.29 -25.78
CA ASN A 444 10.94 7.21 -25.11
C ASN A 444 10.55 8.44 -24.26
N LEU A 445 11.30 9.54 -24.33
CA LEU A 445 11.08 10.74 -23.52
C LEU A 445 10.45 11.85 -24.37
N TRP A 446 9.30 12.33 -23.91
CA TRP A 446 8.48 13.33 -24.58
C TRP A 446 8.25 14.52 -23.67
N VAL A 447 8.34 15.73 -24.22
CA VAL A 447 8.00 16.97 -23.50
C VAL A 447 6.71 17.54 -24.08
N TYR A 448 5.79 17.92 -23.20
CA TYR A 448 4.63 18.70 -23.62
C TYR A 448 5.07 20.09 -24.05
N SER A 449 4.81 20.42 -25.30
CA SER A 449 5.16 21.66 -26.01
C SER A 449 3.94 22.43 -26.48
N GLY A 450 2.73 21.94 -26.21
CA GLY A 450 1.48 22.62 -26.50
C GLY A 450 1.32 23.91 -25.69
N PRO A 451 0.26 24.69 -25.96
CA PRO A 451 -0.01 25.92 -25.24
C PRO A 451 -0.19 25.64 -23.74
N TYR A 452 0.84 25.98 -22.98
CA TYR A 452 0.83 26.02 -21.53
C TYR A 452 0.39 27.42 -21.12
N GLU A 453 -0.89 27.75 -21.37
CA GLU A 453 -1.47 28.94 -20.76
C GLU A 453 -1.71 28.62 -19.29
N THR A 454 -0.69 28.80 -18.46
CA THR A 454 -0.95 29.03 -17.04
C THR A 454 -1.88 30.25 -17.01
N PRO A 455 -3.06 30.16 -16.41
CA PRO A 455 -3.99 31.28 -16.27
C PRO A 455 -3.35 32.52 -15.62
N ASN A 456 -2.22 32.33 -14.93
CA ASN A 456 -1.41 33.35 -14.29
C ASN A 456 0.03 33.34 -14.81
N PRO A 457 0.43 34.23 -15.75
CA PRO A 457 1.85 34.56 -15.92
C PRO A 457 2.39 35.11 -14.59
N PRO A 458 3.71 35.00 -14.31
CA PRO A 458 4.29 35.43 -13.04
C PRO A 458 3.86 36.84 -12.65
N GLY A 459 3.11 36.97 -11.55
CA GLY A 459 2.71 38.27 -10.99
C GLY A 459 1.26 38.71 -11.19
N LYS A 460 0.35 37.86 -11.70
CA LYS A 460 -1.10 38.08 -11.60
C LYS A 460 -1.75 36.86 -10.95
N ASN A 461 -2.71 37.06 -10.04
CA ASN A 461 -3.58 35.99 -9.54
C ASN A 461 -4.93 36.06 -10.26
N TYR A 462 -5.67 34.95 -10.21
CA TYR A 462 -6.93 34.67 -10.92
C TYR A 462 -8.08 35.68 -10.64
N ASP A 463 -7.94 36.52 -9.62
CA ASP A 463 -9.01 37.38 -9.12
C ASP A 463 -9.23 38.67 -9.93
N GLY A 464 -8.31 39.02 -10.83
CA GLY A 464 -8.32 40.38 -11.41
C GLY A 464 -8.16 41.49 -10.36
N ILE A 465 -7.78 41.14 -9.14
CA ILE A 465 -7.48 42.05 -8.02
C ILE A 465 -5.97 42.25 -7.96
N ASP A 466 -5.54 43.49 -8.11
CA ASP A 466 -4.16 43.89 -7.89
C ASP A 466 -3.87 43.90 -6.38
N ILE A 467 -3.24 42.84 -5.88
CA ILE A 467 -2.81 42.70 -4.49
C ILE A 467 -1.42 43.29 -4.24
N SER A 468 -0.78 43.92 -5.23
CA SER A 468 0.55 44.54 -5.09
C SER A 468 0.61 45.58 -3.97
N ASP A 469 -0.53 46.20 -3.65
CA ASP A 469 -0.56 47.38 -2.77
C ASP A 469 -0.94 47.06 -1.31
N LYS A 470 -1.33 45.82 -0.99
CA LYS A 470 -1.85 45.50 0.36
C LYS A 470 -0.99 44.57 1.20
N TYR A 471 -0.09 43.80 0.59
CA TYR A 471 0.85 42.94 1.29
C TYR A 471 2.23 43.09 0.64
N PRO A 472 3.16 43.88 1.23
CA PRO A 472 4.50 43.99 0.66
C PRO A 472 5.12 42.60 0.60
N ARG A 473 5.49 42.16 -0.61
CA ARG A 473 6.34 40.99 -0.81
C ARG A 473 7.58 41.19 0.06
N LEU A 474 7.73 40.37 1.09
CA LEU A 474 8.98 40.26 1.81
C LEU A 474 9.98 39.62 0.85
N ASP A 475 10.76 40.46 0.17
CA ASP A 475 11.95 40.06 -0.56
C ASP A 475 12.96 39.49 0.45
N ILE A 476 12.91 38.17 0.62
CA ILE A 476 13.99 37.40 1.24
C ILE A 476 14.61 36.55 0.13
N PRO A 477 15.89 36.76 -0.22
CA PRO A 477 16.57 35.92 -1.20
C PRO A 477 16.71 34.50 -0.62
N GLY A 478 16.05 33.52 -1.26
CA GLY A 478 16.28 32.10 -0.98
C GLY A 478 15.34 31.43 0.02
N SER A 479 14.08 31.86 0.15
CA SER A 479 13.11 31.21 1.06
C SER A 479 11.83 30.72 0.37
N TYR A 480 11.59 29.42 0.52
CA TYR A 480 10.35 28.77 0.96
C TYR A 480 9.02 29.34 0.44
N ILE A 481 8.31 28.54 -0.37
CA ILE A 481 6.88 28.72 -0.64
C ILE A 481 6.14 28.41 0.68
N THR A 482 6.04 29.42 1.55
CA THR A 482 5.14 29.43 2.70
C THR A 482 3.99 30.36 2.38
N SER A 483 2.93 29.80 1.81
CA SER A 483 1.58 30.28 2.01
C SER A 483 0.64 29.15 1.62
N VAL A 484 -0.28 28.82 2.51
CA VAL A 484 -1.34 27.81 2.35
C VAL A 484 -2.36 28.22 1.25
N ASP A 485 -1.96 29.07 0.30
CA ASP A 485 -2.82 29.78 -0.65
C ASP A 485 -2.09 30.29 -1.92
N GLY A 486 -0.90 29.77 -2.24
CA GLY A 486 -0.11 30.19 -3.42
C GLY A 486 -0.26 29.30 -4.67
N ALA A 487 -1.18 28.34 -4.67
CA ALA A 487 -1.31 27.28 -5.66
C ALA A 487 -2.27 27.69 -6.80
N ASP A 488 -1.78 28.39 -7.82
CA ASP A 488 -2.52 28.60 -9.07
C ASP A 488 -1.63 28.32 -10.29
N GLY A 489 -1.81 27.13 -10.87
CA GLY A 489 -1.43 26.84 -12.26
C GLY A 489 0.04 26.49 -12.52
N ASN A 490 0.86 26.19 -11.51
CA ASN A 490 2.29 25.93 -11.71
C ASN A 490 2.67 24.45 -11.63
N ASP A 491 1.70 23.55 -11.50
CA ASP A 491 1.94 22.12 -11.44
C ASP A 491 0.91 21.30 -12.24
N ILE A 492 1.36 20.16 -12.74
CA ILE A 492 0.47 19.11 -13.27
C ILE A 492 0.38 18.01 -12.22
N GLY A 493 -0.77 17.93 -11.56
CA GLY A 493 -0.99 17.01 -10.44
C GLY A 493 -1.25 15.58 -10.88
N ASN A 494 -1.88 15.41 -12.04
CA ASN A 494 -2.23 14.13 -12.62
C ASN A 494 -2.28 14.19 -14.16
N ILE A 495 -2.09 13.04 -14.82
CA ILE A 495 -2.34 12.86 -16.25
C ILE A 495 -3.34 11.72 -16.41
N ILE A 496 -4.46 11.97 -17.07
CA ILE A 496 -5.55 11.00 -17.26
C ILE A 496 -5.63 10.66 -18.74
N LEU A 497 -5.80 9.37 -19.03
CA LEU A 497 -5.59 8.77 -20.33
C LEU A 497 -6.84 8.00 -20.78
N ASN A 498 -7.07 7.93 -22.09
CA ASN A 498 -8.12 7.15 -22.73
C ASN A 498 -9.52 7.34 -22.12
N ASN A 499 -10.01 8.57 -22.01
CA ASN A 499 -11.34 8.87 -21.47
C ASN A 499 -11.58 8.32 -20.05
N ASP A 500 -10.62 8.55 -19.15
CA ASP A 500 -10.66 8.14 -17.73
C ASP A 500 -10.43 6.64 -17.49
N GLU A 501 -9.91 5.89 -18.47
CA GLU A 501 -9.57 4.46 -18.31
C GLU A 501 -8.26 4.24 -17.52
N GLY A 502 -7.34 5.20 -17.56
CA GLY A 502 -6.04 5.06 -16.90
C GLY A 502 -5.34 6.38 -16.63
N TRP A 503 -4.17 6.32 -15.99
CA TRP A 503 -3.41 7.49 -15.57
C TRP A 503 -1.90 7.27 -15.62
N ALA A 504 -1.14 8.36 -15.70
CA ALA A 504 0.31 8.35 -15.60
C ALA A 504 0.77 8.54 -14.13
N VAL A 505 1.98 8.08 -13.81
CA VAL A 505 2.55 8.12 -12.46
C VAL A 505 3.54 9.26 -12.32
N LYS A 506 3.27 10.19 -11.40
CA LYS A 506 4.16 11.32 -11.13
C LYS A 506 5.37 10.85 -10.32
N ILE A 507 6.56 11.08 -10.84
CA ILE A 507 7.81 10.93 -10.10
C ILE A 507 8.18 12.26 -9.46
N THR A 508 8.56 12.23 -8.19
CA THR A 508 9.04 13.39 -7.43
C THR A 508 10.41 13.09 -6.84
N LYS A 509 11.18 14.14 -6.55
CA LYS A 509 12.59 14.07 -6.15
C LYS A 509 12.79 14.48 -4.70
N LYS A 510 13.60 13.74 -3.95
CA LYS A 510 14.17 14.14 -2.65
C LYS A 510 15.43 14.98 -2.87
N ASN A 511 15.49 16.21 -2.34
CA ASN A 511 16.52 17.18 -2.74
C ASN A 511 17.91 16.86 -2.19
N ALA A 512 18.03 16.38 -0.95
CA ALA A 512 19.28 16.13 -0.24
C ALA A 512 20.02 14.90 -0.77
N PHE A 513 19.28 13.96 -1.38
CA PHE A 513 19.83 12.66 -1.79
C PHE A 513 19.87 12.46 -3.31
N ASN A 514 19.24 13.35 -4.09
CA ASN A 514 19.03 13.16 -5.54
C ASN A 514 18.47 11.77 -5.85
N THR A 515 17.40 11.39 -5.14
CA THR A 515 16.68 10.13 -5.33
C THR A 515 15.21 10.41 -5.59
N SER A 516 14.54 9.52 -6.32
CA SER A 516 13.08 9.53 -6.41
C SER A 516 12.46 9.15 -5.07
N ILE A 517 11.19 9.53 -4.87
CA ILE A 517 10.41 9.02 -3.76
C ILE A 517 9.91 7.61 -4.08
N GLU A 518 10.02 6.68 -3.13
CA GLU A 518 9.48 5.32 -3.26
C GLU A 518 7.95 5.34 -3.21
N LEU A 519 7.32 4.65 -4.18
CA LEU A 519 5.86 4.56 -4.29
C LEU A 519 5.37 3.11 -4.15
N GLY A 520 6.25 2.11 -4.32
CA GLY A 520 5.86 0.70 -4.33
C GLY A 520 5.07 0.34 -5.59
N MET A 521 4.00 -0.44 -5.43
CA MET A 521 3.12 -0.86 -6.54
C MET A 521 1.98 0.13 -6.75
N VAL A 522 1.88 0.68 -7.96
CA VAL A 522 0.92 1.70 -8.36
C VAL A 522 0.13 1.20 -9.58
N PRO A 523 -1.19 0.92 -9.46
CA PRO A 523 -2.03 0.64 -10.62
C PRO A 523 -2.13 1.89 -11.52
N THR A 524 -2.40 1.68 -12.82
CA THR A 524 -2.48 2.76 -13.83
C THR A 524 -3.70 2.65 -14.76
N GLY A 525 -4.57 1.66 -14.54
CA GLY A 525 -5.63 1.28 -15.49
C GLY A 525 -5.15 0.42 -16.66
N PHE A 526 -3.87 0.50 -17.04
CA PHE A 526 -3.25 -0.32 -18.09
C PHE A 526 -2.34 -1.44 -17.55
N GLY A 527 -2.26 -1.55 -16.22
CA GLY A 527 -1.39 -2.46 -15.50
C GLY A 527 -0.91 -1.85 -14.19
N THR A 528 0.06 -2.49 -13.56
CA THR A 528 0.69 -2.02 -12.32
C THR A 528 2.15 -1.68 -12.57
N LEU A 529 2.55 -0.50 -12.13
CA LEU A 529 3.93 -0.03 -12.15
C LEU A 529 4.55 -0.26 -10.77
N THR A 530 5.76 -0.82 -10.71
CA THR A 530 6.51 -0.95 -9.46
C THR A 530 7.61 0.11 -9.43
N HIS A 531 7.57 1.02 -8.46
CA HIS A 531 8.54 2.10 -8.32
C HIS A 531 9.24 2.05 -6.96
N HIS A 532 10.49 1.61 -6.98
CA HIS A 532 11.42 1.73 -5.86
C HIS A 532 12.20 3.04 -5.95
N ALA A 533 12.54 3.63 -4.80
CA ALA A 533 13.41 4.80 -4.77
C ALA A 533 14.72 4.49 -5.50
N ARG A 534 15.08 5.35 -6.46
CA ARG A 534 16.29 5.20 -7.28
C ARG A 534 16.97 6.55 -7.46
N PRO A 535 18.27 6.60 -7.81
CA PRO A 535 18.91 7.85 -8.20
C PRO A 535 18.07 8.60 -9.23
N PHE A 536 17.73 9.84 -8.94
CA PHE A 536 16.88 10.69 -9.76
C PHE A 536 17.31 12.15 -9.59
N THR A 537 17.88 12.69 -10.65
CA THR A 537 18.40 14.05 -10.73
C THR A 537 17.43 14.95 -11.50
N ASP A 538 17.00 14.49 -12.68
CA ASP A 538 16.16 15.25 -13.63
C ASP A 538 15.29 14.32 -14.52
N GLN A 539 14.57 14.90 -15.48
CA GLN A 539 13.67 14.18 -16.39
C GLN A 539 14.32 13.03 -17.20
N LYS A 540 15.63 13.03 -17.41
CA LYS A 540 16.33 11.98 -18.17
C LYS A 540 16.40 10.68 -17.40
N ASP A 541 16.18 10.71 -16.09
CA ASP A 541 16.18 9.53 -15.24
C ASP A 541 14.82 8.81 -15.27
N LEU A 542 13.77 9.33 -15.92
CA LEU A 542 12.52 8.58 -16.14
C LEU A 542 12.82 7.29 -16.92
N ALA A 543 12.24 6.15 -16.49
CA ALA A 543 12.68 4.84 -17.01
C ALA A 543 11.54 3.84 -17.27
N GLN A 544 10.34 4.06 -16.73
CA GLN A 544 9.21 3.16 -16.95
C GLN A 544 8.10 3.86 -17.74
N ASN A 545 7.40 3.10 -18.59
CA ASN A 545 6.24 3.60 -19.32
C ASN A 545 5.23 4.22 -18.35
N LEU A 546 4.67 5.37 -18.74
CA LEU A 546 3.74 6.18 -17.95
C LEU A 546 4.37 6.93 -16.75
N GLU A 547 5.68 6.86 -16.50
CA GLU A 547 6.29 7.78 -15.55
C GLU A 547 6.34 9.20 -16.14
N TYR A 548 5.95 10.20 -15.35
CA TYR A 548 6.10 11.60 -15.73
C TYR A 548 6.77 12.43 -14.64
N TYR A 549 7.47 13.47 -15.06
CA TYR A 549 8.10 14.45 -14.19
C TYR A 549 7.69 15.84 -14.64
N HIS A 550 7.06 16.59 -13.73
CA HIS A 550 6.85 18.02 -13.93
C HIS A 550 8.04 18.76 -13.31
N ASN A 551 8.91 19.32 -14.16
CA ASN A 551 10.10 20.01 -13.71
C ASN A 551 9.71 21.40 -13.18
N PRO A 552 9.82 21.66 -11.86
CA PRO A 552 9.39 22.92 -11.28
C PRO A 552 10.30 24.11 -11.63
N THR A 553 11.53 23.86 -12.09
CA THR A 553 12.47 24.94 -12.48
C THR A 553 12.18 25.42 -13.90
N GLU A 554 11.76 24.52 -14.77
CA GLU A 554 11.48 24.81 -16.18
C GLU A 554 9.99 25.04 -16.46
N SER A 555 9.12 24.71 -15.50
CA SER A 555 7.66 24.63 -15.67
C SER A 555 7.29 23.79 -16.90
N ARG A 556 7.92 22.62 -17.02
CA ARG A 556 7.74 21.71 -18.17
C ARG A 556 7.39 20.30 -17.73
N LEU A 557 6.46 19.70 -18.47
CA LEU A 557 6.03 18.33 -18.28
C LEU A 557 6.79 17.37 -19.21
N TYR A 558 7.43 16.37 -18.61
CA TYR A 558 8.10 15.29 -19.31
C TYR A 558 7.40 13.96 -19.02
N LEU A 559 7.14 13.16 -20.05
CA LEU A 559 6.49 11.86 -19.99
C LEU A 559 7.38 10.81 -20.65
N TYR A 560 7.59 9.70 -19.97
CA TYR A 560 8.19 8.50 -20.56
C TYR A 560 7.08 7.66 -21.22
N CYS A 561 7.13 7.56 -22.54
CA CYS A 561 6.19 6.80 -23.36
C CYS A 561 6.96 6.02 -24.44
N ASP A 562 7.01 4.70 -24.28
CA ASP A 562 7.72 3.77 -25.16
C ASP A 562 6.91 3.36 -26.41
N GLY A 563 5.60 3.62 -26.40
CA GLY A 563 4.70 3.39 -27.53
C GLY A 563 4.82 4.40 -28.68
N GLY A 564 5.60 5.47 -28.53
CA GLY A 564 5.73 6.54 -29.51
C GLY A 564 5.18 7.87 -28.99
N ASN A 565 4.68 8.73 -29.88
CA ASN A 565 4.11 10.01 -29.48
C ASN A 565 2.91 9.73 -28.57
N PRO A 566 2.83 10.32 -27.36
CA PRO A 566 1.74 10.05 -26.42
C PRO A 566 0.35 10.21 -27.05
N ALA A 567 0.13 11.25 -27.87
CA ALA A 567 -1.14 11.51 -28.52
C ALA A 567 -1.45 10.58 -29.72
N GLU A 568 -0.51 9.72 -30.13
CA GLU A 568 -0.78 8.60 -31.05
C GLU A 568 -1.12 7.32 -30.30
N VAL A 569 -0.64 7.17 -29.06
CA VAL A 569 -0.86 6.01 -28.19
C VAL A 569 -2.20 6.09 -27.46
N PHE A 570 -2.54 7.28 -26.97
CA PHE A 570 -3.74 7.51 -26.15
C PHE A 570 -4.79 8.31 -26.92
N SER A 571 -6.05 7.86 -26.84
CA SER A 571 -7.18 8.50 -27.52
C SER A 571 -7.57 9.85 -26.90
N GLN A 572 -7.23 10.06 -25.64
CA GLN A 572 -7.37 11.32 -24.93
C GLN A 572 -6.29 11.44 -23.87
N ILE A 573 -5.75 12.65 -23.70
CA ILE A 573 -4.79 12.98 -22.65
C ILE A 573 -5.26 14.26 -21.96
N LYS A 574 -5.65 14.16 -20.69
CA LYS A 574 -5.96 15.31 -19.83
C LYS A 574 -4.80 15.57 -18.89
N LEU A 575 -4.15 16.73 -19.01
CA LEU A 575 -3.18 17.20 -18.03
C LEU A 575 -3.92 17.99 -16.96
N VAL A 576 -4.04 17.45 -15.76
CA VAL A 576 -4.81 18.04 -14.67
C VAL A 576 -3.98 19.11 -13.97
N VAL A 577 -4.45 20.35 -14.04
CA VAL A 577 -3.72 21.54 -13.60
C VAL A 577 -4.00 21.83 -12.13
N GLU A 578 -2.96 22.24 -11.40
CA GLU A 578 -3.05 22.77 -10.04
C GLU A 578 -4.13 23.85 -9.92
N GLY A 579 -5.10 23.63 -9.02
CA GLY A 579 -6.22 24.53 -8.80
C GLY A 579 -7.35 23.87 -7.99
N TYR A 580 -8.21 24.71 -7.42
CA TYR A 580 -9.35 24.32 -6.59
C TYR A 580 -10.66 24.47 -7.37
N GLY A 581 -11.55 23.48 -7.30
CA GLY A 581 -12.83 23.52 -8.01
C GLY A 581 -13.81 24.51 -7.40
N PHE A 582 -14.49 24.14 -6.31
CA PHE A 582 -15.29 25.07 -5.51
C PHE A 582 -14.48 25.58 -4.32
N TYR A 583 -14.43 26.89 -4.10
CA TYR A 583 -13.52 27.51 -3.14
C TYR A 583 -14.23 28.49 -2.20
N GLY A 584 -14.08 28.26 -0.90
CA GLY A 584 -14.64 29.07 0.18
C GLY A 584 -13.77 30.23 0.65
N GLY A 585 -12.52 30.34 0.19
CA GLY A 585 -11.52 31.27 0.76
C GLY A 585 -10.93 30.74 2.07
N THR A 586 -9.76 31.23 2.47
CA THR A 586 -9.05 30.75 3.69
C THR A 586 -9.44 31.43 4.99
N GLU A 587 -10.03 32.62 4.93
CA GLU A 587 -10.44 33.36 6.14
C GLU A 587 -11.96 33.47 6.28
N SER A 588 -12.71 33.07 5.26
CA SER A 588 -14.17 33.24 5.22
C SER A 588 -14.89 32.02 5.79
N VAL A 589 -16.03 32.27 6.43
CA VAL A 589 -16.96 31.23 6.88
C VAL A 589 -17.86 30.87 5.70
N SER A 590 -17.82 29.60 5.29
CA SER A 590 -18.72 29.06 4.27
C SER A 590 -20.08 28.74 4.89
N LYS A 591 -20.92 29.76 4.99
CA LYS A 591 -22.17 29.72 5.76
C LYS A 591 -23.41 29.52 4.88
N ASN A 592 -24.22 28.52 5.24
CA ASN A 592 -25.54 28.25 4.66
C ASN A 592 -25.47 28.11 3.14
N VAL A 593 -24.63 27.19 2.66
CA VAL A 593 -24.39 26.98 1.23
C VAL A 593 -24.75 25.55 0.88
N THR A 594 -25.44 25.36 -0.25
CA THR A 594 -25.75 24.03 -0.77
C THR A 594 -25.19 23.88 -2.19
N LEU A 595 -24.41 22.83 -2.41
CA LEU A 595 -24.05 22.34 -3.74
C LEU A 595 -24.90 21.10 -4.02
N ASP A 596 -25.69 21.16 -5.09
CA ASP A 596 -26.66 20.14 -5.43
C ASP A 596 -26.55 19.75 -6.90
N ASN A 597 -26.43 18.47 -7.22
CA ASN A 597 -26.54 18.01 -8.62
C ASN A 597 -25.45 18.55 -9.58
N LEU A 598 -24.23 18.77 -9.09
CA LEU A 598 -23.08 19.28 -9.86
C LEU A 598 -21.96 18.25 -9.98
N ALA A 599 -21.07 18.41 -10.96
CA ALA A 599 -19.87 17.60 -11.10
C ALA A 599 -18.59 18.45 -11.01
N PHE A 600 -17.66 18.07 -10.14
CA PHE A 600 -16.34 18.68 -9.99
C PHE A 600 -15.27 17.64 -10.31
N LYS A 601 -14.67 17.70 -11.49
CA LYS A 601 -13.67 16.71 -11.92
C LYS A 601 -12.42 17.32 -12.49
N TYR A 602 -11.30 16.61 -12.40
CA TYR A 602 -10.02 17.00 -13.00
C TYR A 602 -9.48 18.30 -12.38
N TRP A 603 -9.26 18.28 -11.07
CA TRP A 603 -8.69 19.41 -10.32
C TRP A 603 -7.37 19.00 -9.68
N GLY A 604 -6.28 19.72 -9.93
CA GLY A 604 -4.96 19.32 -9.43
C GLY A 604 -4.82 19.44 -7.91
N CYS A 605 -5.65 20.26 -7.25
CA CYS A 605 -5.73 20.38 -5.80
C CYS A 605 -7.03 19.72 -5.28
N HIS A 606 -7.89 20.48 -4.61
CA HIS A 606 -9.17 19.98 -4.09
C HIS A 606 -10.31 20.17 -5.09
N GLY A 607 -11.21 19.19 -5.16
CA GLY A 607 -12.46 19.36 -5.92
C GLY A 607 -13.35 20.44 -5.30
N ILE A 608 -13.57 20.36 -4.00
CA ILE A 608 -14.29 21.34 -3.18
C ILE A 608 -13.42 21.62 -1.95
N SER A 609 -13.09 22.89 -1.69
CA SER A 609 -12.39 23.33 -0.49
C SER A 609 -13.12 24.51 0.11
N VAL A 610 -13.64 24.31 1.32
CA VAL A 610 -14.36 25.32 2.08
C VAL A 610 -13.68 25.56 3.41
N ASN A 611 -13.88 26.74 3.96
CA ASN A 611 -13.35 27.10 5.26
C ASN A 611 -14.49 27.41 6.22
N GLN A 612 -14.32 26.95 7.44
CA GLN A 612 -15.23 27.10 8.55
C GLN A 612 -16.69 26.81 8.18
N ALA A 613 -16.97 25.61 7.66
CA ALA A 613 -18.29 25.24 7.17
C ALA A 613 -19.36 25.33 8.26
N VAL A 614 -20.41 26.12 8.01
CA VAL A 614 -21.57 26.23 8.90
C VAL A 614 -22.83 26.08 8.08
N ASP A 615 -23.65 25.07 8.37
CA ASP A 615 -24.83 24.73 7.56
C ASP A 615 -24.47 24.54 6.07
N PHE A 616 -23.43 23.76 5.80
CA PHE A 616 -22.92 23.54 4.45
C PHE A 616 -23.28 22.14 3.96
N THR A 617 -23.90 22.03 2.79
CA THR A 617 -24.32 20.74 2.23
C THR A 617 -23.74 20.54 0.83
N VAL A 618 -23.09 19.41 0.61
CA VAL A 618 -22.84 18.85 -0.72
C VAL A 618 -23.78 17.66 -0.89
N ARG A 619 -24.60 17.66 -1.93
CA ARG A 619 -25.49 16.54 -2.20
C ARG A 619 -25.69 16.23 -3.66
N SER A 620 -25.97 14.97 -3.96
CA SER A 620 -26.25 14.53 -5.33
C SER A 620 -25.13 14.92 -6.30
N CYS A 621 -23.89 15.07 -5.84
CA CYS A 621 -22.78 15.56 -6.66
C CYS A 621 -21.87 14.41 -7.13
N GLU A 622 -21.16 14.63 -8.24
CA GLU A 622 -20.03 13.79 -8.64
C GLU A 622 -18.73 14.57 -8.38
N ILE A 623 -17.80 13.97 -7.65
CA ILE A 623 -16.47 14.53 -7.43
C ILE A 623 -15.47 13.46 -7.85
N GLY A 624 -14.53 13.79 -8.74
CA GLY A 624 -13.52 12.80 -9.06
C GLY A 624 -12.33 13.27 -9.85
N TRP A 625 -11.30 12.44 -9.92
CA TRP A 625 -10.02 12.81 -10.54
C TRP A 625 -9.42 14.09 -9.95
N CYS A 626 -9.45 14.21 -8.62
CA CYS A 626 -8.93 15.37 -7.90
C CYS A 626 -7.63 15.04 -7.17
N GLY A 627 -6.69 15.98 -7.20
CA GLY A 627 -5.44 15.97 -6.48
C GLY A 627 -4.21 15.49 -7.23
N GLY A 628 -3.12 15.40 -6.49
CA GLY A 628 -1.81 14.95 -6.95
C GLY A 628 -0.83 16.08 -7.26
N SER A 629 -1.23 17.35 -7.13
CA SER A 629 -0.28 18.48 -7.21
C SER A 629 0.62 18.53 -5.99
N VAL A 630 1.78 19.16 -6.14
CA VAL A 630 2.74 19.36 -5.05
C VAL A 630 2.30 20.54 -4.19
N GLN A 631 1.95 20.28 -2.92
CA GLN A 631 1.63 21.32 -1.93
C GLN A 631 2.88 22.11 -1.53
N GLY A 632 4.02 21.42 -1.43
CA GLY A 632 5.30 22.02 -1.08
C GLY A 632 6.45 21.04 -1.23
N TYR A 633 7.63 21.54 -1.62
CA TYR A 633 8.84 20.74 -1.84
C TYR A 633 9.59 20.39 -0.54
N THR A 634 9.30 21.13 0.53
CA THR A 634 9.79 20.89 1.88
C THR A 634 8.66 21.21 2.86
N TRP A 635 8.20 20.23 3.62
CA TRP A 635 7.09 20.43 4.57
C TRP A 635 7.35 19.67 5.88
N GLY A 636 7.08 20.31 7.02
CA GLY A 636 7.26 19.69 8.35
C GLY A 636 8.70 19.26 8.65
N GLY A 637 9.70 19.91 8.07
CA GLY A 637 11.12 19.54 8.22
C GLY A 637 11.56 18.35 7.36
N ARG A 638 10.67 17.78 6.53
CA ARG A 638 11.00 16.74 5.56
C ARG A 638 11.56 17.33 4.28
N ASP A 639 12.55 16.65 3.73
CA ASP A 639 13.21 17.02 2.47
C ASP A 639 12.66 16.23 1.27
N GLU A 640 11.33 16.14 1.21
CA GLU A 640 10.60 15.48 0.14
C GLU A 640 9.32 16.26 -0.20
N PRO A 641 8.96 16.34 -1.50
CA PRO A 641 7.72 16.97 -1.93
C PRO A 641 6.48 16.31 -1.31
N THR A 642 5.65 17.11 -0.66
CA THR A 642 4.31 16.71 -0.21
C THR A 642 3.32 16.97 -1.35
N ARG A 643 2.61 15.94 -1.77
CA ARG A 643 1.50 16.03 -2.73
C ARG A 643 0.17 15.94 -1.99
N PHE A 644 -0.86 16.58 -2.51
CA PHE A 644 -2.15 16.70 -1.84
C PHE A 644 -3.32 16.70 -2.82
N GLY A 645 -4.53 16.56 -2.30
CA GLY A 645 -5.75 16.84 -3.05
C GLY A 645 -6.93 15.96 -2.66
N GLU A 646 -7.73 16.50 -1.75
CA GLU A 646 -9.04 16.01 -1.34
C GLU A 646 -10.13 16.14 -2.40
N GLY A 647 -11.17 15.32 -2.28
CA GLY A 647 -12.42 15.51 -3.04
C GLY A 647 -13.21 16.67 -2.48
N ILE A 648 -13.58 16.57 -1.20
CA ILE A 648 -14.31 17.60 -0.44
C ILE A 648 -13.57 17.84 0.87
N GLN A 649 -13.08 19.06 1.06
CA GLN A 649 -12.38 19.51 2.26
C GLN A 649 -13.17 20.62 2.95
N ASN A 650 -13.35 20.49 4.26
CA ASN A 650 -13.53 21.62 5.17
C ASN A 650 -12.23 21.90 5.93
N TRP A 651 -11.76 23.15 5.90
CA TRP A 651 -10.67 23.63 6.74
C TRP A 651 -11.20 24.44 7.92
N GLY A 652 -10.74 24.15 9.14
CA GLY A 652 -11.12 24.85 10.37
C GLY A 652 -12.43 24.37 11.01
N ASN A 653 -12.95 25.19 11.94
CA ASN A 653 -14.13 24.85 12.74
C ASN A 653 -15.34 24.53 11.86
N CYS A 654 -16.08 23.46 12.13
CA CYS A 654 -17.33 23.22 11.42
C CYS A 654 -18.50 22.97 12.36
N ASN A 655 -19.69 23.31 11.89
CA ASN A 655 -20.94 22.93 12.52
C ASN A 655 -21.99 22.68 11.43
N ASN A 656 -22.54 21.47 11.37
CA ASN A 656 -23.55 21.08 10.37
C ASN A 656 -22.97 21.06 8.95
N PHE A 657 -21.95 20.22 8.75
CA PHE A 657 -21.34 19.96 7.45
C PHE A 657 -21.81 18.60 6.92
N ARG A 658 -22.49 18.60 5.77
CA ARG A 658 -23.24 17.44 5.28
C ARG A 658 -22.80 17.06 3.88
N ILE A 659 -22.47 15.79 3.67
CA ILE A 659 -22.10 15.19 2.39
C ILE A 659 -23.03 14.01 2.14
N LEU A 660 -23.99 14.20 1.25
CA LEU A 660 -25.16 13.34 1.13
C LEU A 660 -25.30 12.79 -0.30
N ASN A 661 -25.55 11.50 -0.46
CA ASN A 661 -25.91 10.90 -1.74
C ASN A 661 -25.01 11.36 -2.91
N SER A 662 -23.71 11.40 -2.69
CA SER A 662 -22.73 11.89 -3.68
C SER A 662 -21.77 10.77 -4.09
N TYR A 663 -21.21 10.87 -5.29
CA TYR A 663 -20.28 9.89 -5.85
C TYR A 663 -18.89 10.50 -5.87
N LEU A 664 -17.96 9.90 -5.12
CA LEU A 664 -16.58 10.35 -4.98
C LEU A 664 -15.62 9.27 -5.48
N HIS A 665 -14.84 9.57 -6.52
CA HIS A 665 -13.97 8.57 -7.14
C HIS A 665 -12.64 9.12 -7.62
N GLN A 666 -11.60 8.28 -7.61
CA GLN A 666 -10.27 8.67 -8.07
C GLN A 666 -9.81 9.97 -7.38
N ILE A 667 -9.71 9.94 -6.05
CA ILE A 667 -9.19 11.04 -5.24
C ILE A 667 -7.79 10.71 -4.71
N PHE A 668 -6.87 11.68 -4.80
CA PHE A 668 -5.46 11.48 -4.46
C PHE A 668 -5.21 11.31 -2.95
N ASP A 669 -5.95 12.07 -2.14
CA ASP A 669 -5.81 12.13 -0.67
C ASP A 669 -7.07 11.57 0.00
N GLY A 670 -7.72 12.28 0.93
CA GLY A 670 -9.06 11.93 1.41
C GLY A 670 -10.16 12.29 0.40
N ALA A 671 -11.13 11.40 0.18
CA ALA A 671 -12.30 11.76 -0.63
C ALA A 671 -13.14 12.83 0.07
N THR A 672 -13.29 12.69 1.37
CA THR A 672 -13.99 13.62 2.27
C THR A 672 -13.11 13.89 3.48
N SER A 673 -12.96 15.15 3.86
CA SER A 673 -12.15 15.51 5.02
C SER A 673 -12.62 16.77 5.74
N SER A 674 -12.44 16.76 7.05
CA SER A 674 -12.47 17.97 7.89
C SER A 674 -11.14 18.11 8.63
N GLN A 675 -10.45 19.22 8.37
CA GLN A 675 -9.04 19.39 8.72
C GLN A 675 -8.75 20.69 9.46
N GLN A 676 -7.77 20.69 10.38
CA GLN A 676 -7.16 21.92 10.87
C GLN A 676 -5.77 21.71 11.48
N SER A 677 -4.90 22.72 11.39
CA SER A 677 -3.64 22.78 12.13
C SER A 677 -3.69 23.89 13.20
N SER A 678 -3.38 23.57 14.45
CA SER A 678 -3.42 24.52 15.58
C SER A 678 -2.11 25.30 15.80
N TRP A 679 -1.08 25.06 14.98
CA TRP A 679 0.24 25.70 15.09
C TRP A 679 0.23 27.23 14.93
N ALA A 680 -0.92 27.82 14.58
CA ALA A 680 -1.12 29.27 14.45
C ALA A 680 -1.59 29.97 15.75
N GLY A 681 -1.44 29.36 16.92
CA GLY A 681 -1.90 29.94 18.18
C GLY A 681 -3.43 29.98 18.32
N LEU A 682 -4.12 29.09 17.60
CA LEU A 682 -5.56 28.91 17.74
C LEU A 682 -5.87 28.41 19.15
N THR A 683 -6.85 29.04 19.80
CA THR A 683 -7.31 28.67 21.15
C THR A 683 -8.48 27.70 21.12
N ARG A 684 -9.09 27.48 19.95
CA ARG A 684 -10.23 26.58 19.74
C ARG A 684 -10.30 26.07 18.30
N VAL A 685 -10.48 24.76 18.16
CA VAL A 685 -10.87 24.07 16.93
C VAL A 685 -11.90 23.00 17.26
N VAL A 686 -13.15 23.20 16.84
CA VAL A 686 -14.24 22.23 17.02
C VAL A 686 -14.86 21.90 15.69
N ILE A 687 -14.90 20.60 15.41
CA ILE A 687 -15.48 20.00 14.21
C ILE A 687 -16.68 19.20 14.70
N GLU A 688 -17.88 19.78 14.59
CA GLU A 688 -19.11 19.19 15.14
C GLU A 688 -20.25 19.06 14.14
N ASN A 689 -21.15 18.10 14.39
CA ASN A 689 -22.35 17.85 13.59
C ASN A 689 -22.00 17.61 12.12
N VAL A 690 -21.23 16.56 11.85
CA VAL A 690 -20.84 16.18 10.48
C VAL A 690 -21.62 14.96 10.05
N GLU A 691 -22.24 15.01 8.87
CA GLU A 691 -23.03 13.92 8.32
C GLU A 691 -22.45 13.51 6.96
N VAL A 692 -22.07 12.24 6.84
CA VAL A 692 -21.55 11.63 5.61
C VAL A 692 -22.43 10.42 5.30
N THR A 693 -23.48 10.63 4.50
CA THR A 693 -24.58 9.66 4.38
C THR A 693 -24.95 9.30 2.95
N GLY A 694 -25.12 8.01 2.67
CA GLY A 694 -25.65 7.51 1.40
C GLY A 694 -24.71 7.71 0.19
N ASN A 695 -23.42 7.96 0.42
CA ASN A 695 -22.47 8.24 -0.65
C ASN A 695 -21.89 6.95 -1.26
N CYS A 696 -21.45 7.06 -2.51
CA CYS A 696 -20.69 6.03 -3.21
C CYS A 696 -19.22 6.46 -3.29
N TYR A 697 -18.30 5.66 -2.76
CA TYR A 697 -16.86 5.90 -2.83
C TYR A 697 -16.16 4.80 -3.61
N GLU A 698 -15.25 5.18 -4.51
CA GLU A 698 -14.56 4.23 -5.37
C GLU A 698 -13.15 4.65 -5.75
N ASN A 699 -12.17 3.75 -5.61
CA ASN A 699 -10.81 3.96 -6.09
C ASN A 699 -10.19 5.28 -5.55
N ASN A 700 -10.46 5.61 -4.29
CA ASN A 700 -9.82 6.75 -3.63
C ASN A 700 -8.60 6.26 -2.85
N ALA A 701 -7.63 7.13 -2.56
CA ALA A 701 -6.55 6.76 -1.62
C ALA A 701 -7.11 6.49 -0.22
N ALA A 702 -7.98 7.38 0.26
CA ALA A 702 -8.77 7.20 1.45
C ALA A 702 -10.18 7.80 1.25
N ASN A 703 -11.17 7.35 2.03
CA ASN A 703 -12.54 7.85 1.86
C ASN A 703 -12.90 8.98 2.82
N ILE A 704 -12.76 8.76 4.13
CA ILE A 704 -13.19 9.74 5.14
C ILE A 704 -12.03 10.02 6.09
N GLU A 705 -11.59 11.27 6.15
CA GLU A 705 -10.48 11.73 6.96
C GLU A 705 -10.92 12.70 8.08
N PHE A 706 -10.33 12.48 9.26
CA PHE A 706 -10.37 13.37 10.40
C PHE A 706 -8.95 13.87 10.67
N TRP A 707 -8.61 15.06 10.20
CA TRP A 707 -7.24 15.56 10.36
C TRP A 707 -7.15 16.73 11.33
N MET A 708 -6.42 16.55 12.41
CA MET A 708 -6.17 17.66 13.34
C MET A 708 -4.75 17.62 13.85
N ASN A 709 -3.97 18.63 13.53
CA ASN A 709 -2.61 18.76 14.02
C ASN A 709 -2.58 19.66 15.26
N ILE A 710 -2.59 19.03 16.44
CA ILE A 710 -2.64 19.67 17.76
C ILE A 710 -1.49 19.17 18.65
N ASN A 711 -1.25 19.77 19.82
CA ASN A 711 -0.25 19.28 20.78
C ASN A 711 -0.89 18.51 21.96
N GLU A 712 -0.08 17.83 22.77
CA GLU A 712 -0.58 16.99 23.88
C GLU A 712 -1.45 17.73 24.90
N GLN A 713 -1.17 19.02 25.14
CA GLN A 713 -1.97 19.85 26.05
C GLN A 713 -3.34 20.19 25.46
N GLN A 714 -3.39 20.36 24.13
CA GLN A 714 -4.62 20.62 23.39
C GLN A 714 -5.46 19.36 23.24
N ALA A 715 -4.85 18.18 23.08
CA ALA A 715 -5.55 16.90 22.92
C ALA A 715 -6.51 16.58 24.07
N ASN A 716 -6.20 17.03 25.29
CA ASN A 716 -7.04 16.82 26.48
C ASN A 716 -7.94 18.02 26.82
N ASN A 717 -8.18 18.93 25.86
CA ASN A 717 -8.90 20.19 26.08
C ASN A 717 -10.17 20.22 25.24
N ASP A 718 -11.32 20.53 25.86
CA ASP A 718 -12.63 20.65 25.20
C ASP A 718 -12.71 21.70 24.07
N ASN A 719 -11.68 22.56 23.95
CA ASN A 719 -11.58 23.48 22.82
C ASN A 719 -11.02 22.83 21.56
N PHE A 720 -10.54 21.59 21.61
CA PHE A 720 -9.99 20.84 20.47
C PHE A 720 -10.65 19.47 20.40
N LYS A 721 -11.78 19.37 19.68
CA LYS A 721 -12.56 18.15 19.60
C LYS A 721 -13.24 17.94 18.25
N CYS A 722 -13.41 16.67 17.91
CA CYS A 722 -14.29 16.20 16.85
C CYS A 722 -15.48 15.52 17.51
N LYS A 723 -16.71 15.95 17.22
CA LYS A 723 -17.88 15.33 17.86
C LYS A 723 -19.12 15.27 16.98
N ASP A 724 -20.04 14.38 17.33
CA ASP A 724 -21.34 14.25 16.66
C ASP A 724 -21.18 14.02 15.15
N TRP A 725 -20.47 12.93 14.81
CA TRP A 725 -20.29 12.49 13.43
C TRP A 725 -21.22 11.32 13.15
N ASP A 726 -21.92 11.41 12.03
CA ASP A 726 -22.77 10.34 11.50
C ASP A 726 -22.24 9.93 10.12
N ILE A 727 -21.67 8.73 10.04
CA ILE A 727 -21.17 8.13 8.81
C ILE A 727 -22.03 6.92 8.52
N SER A 728 -23.02 7.06 7.64
CA SER A 728 -24.02 6.00 7.47
C SER A 728 -24.50 5.71 6.07
N GLY A 729 -24.85 4.45 5.82
CA GLY A 729 -25.42 4.02 4.53
C GLY A 729 -24.50 4.21 3.33
N ASN A 730 -23.18 4.38 3.53
CA ASN A 730 -22.25 4.59 2.43
C ASN A 730 -21.82 3.26 1.81
N LEU A 731 -21.67 3.24 0.48
CA LEU A 731 -21.09 2.14 -0.27
C LEU A 731 -19.66 2.49 -0.66
N MET A 732 -18.68 1.75 -0.15
CA MET A 732 -17.27 2.09 -0.27
C MET A 732 -16.49 0.92 -0.85
N ARG A 733 -15.96 1.06 -2.06
CA ARG A 733 -15.20 -0.01 -2.67
C ARG A 733 -13.82 0.40 -3.19
N ARG A 734 -12.89 -0.54 -3.15
CA ARG A 734 -11.55 -0.39 -3.74
C ARG A 734 -10.78 0.82 -3.22
N THR A 735 -10.94 1.10 -1.92
CA THR A 735 -10.14 2.13 -1.25
C THR A 735 -8.68 1.70 -1.22
N GLY A 736 -7.77 2.62 -1.51
CA GLY A 736 -6.35 2.38 -1.72
C GLY A 736 -5.98 1.84 -3.11
N CYS A 737 -6.93 1.69 -4.04
CA CYS A 737 -6.69 1.07 -5.35
C CYS A 737 -6.66 2.02 -6.56
N GLY A 738 -6.99 3.31 -6.38
CA GLY A 738 -6.98 4.28 -7.47
C GLY A 738 -5.67 5.04 -7.63
N PHE A 739 -5.71 6.13 -8.40
CA PHE A 739 -4.49 6.86 -8.77
C PHE A 739 -3.75 7.48 -7.57
N GLY A 740 -4.46 7.74 -6.47
CA GLY A 740 -3.88 8.16 -5.20
C GLY A 740 -2.90 7.15 -4.59
N ARG A 741 -2.87 5.90 -5.07
CA ARG A 741 -1.82 4.92 -4.73
C ARG A 741 -0.41 5.40 -5.12
N ALA A 742 -0.30 6.38 -6.02
CA ALA A 742 0.95 7.08 -6.33
C ALA A 742 1.43 8.05 -5.23
N ARG A 743 0.84 8.00 -4.02
CA ARG A 743 1.34 8.67 -2.82
C ARG A 743 2.49 7.86 -2.22
N ALA A 744 3.53 8.56 -1.75
CA ALA A 744 4.68 7.94 -1.10
C ALA A 744 4.25 7.22 0.18
N ILE A 745 4.44 5.90 0.21
CA ILE A 745 4.08 5.05 1.35
C ILE A 745 5.24 5.09 2.33
N GLY A 746 5.11 5.89 3.40
CA GLY A 746 5.89 5.63 4.61
C GLY A 746 5.34 4.38 5.30
N PRO A 747 6.10 3.67 6.17
CA PRO A 747 5.64 2.50 6.92
C PRO A 747 4.47 2.74 7.91
N GLY A 748 3.65 3.76 7.69
CA GLY A 748 2.52 4.14 8.54
C GLY A 748 1.60 5.20 7.93
N SER A 749 1.65 5.45 6.62
CA SER A 749 0.65 6.30 5.94
C SER A 749 -0.36 5.40 5.21
N ASN A 750 -1.07 4.58 5.96
CA ASN A 750 -2.18 3.81 5.42
C ASN A 750 -3.35 4.77 5.25
N GLY A 751 -3.78 5.02 4.01
CA GLY A 751 -5.15 5.50 3.84
C GLY A 751 -6.11 4.52 4.54
N GLY A 752 -7.22 5.02 5.06
CA GLY A 752 -8.28 4.19 5.62
C GLY A 752 -9.58 4.35 4.84
N GLN A 753 -10.54 3.44 5.01
CA GLN A 753 -11.93 3.77 4.70
C GLN A 753 -12.34 4.99 5.52
N VAL A 754 -12.08 4.90 6.82
CA VAL A 754 -12.22 6.00 7.74
C VAL A 754 -10.93 6.08 8.53
N PHE A 755 -10.31 7.26 8.60
CA PHE A 755 -9.06 7.43 9.34
C PHE A 755 -8.93 8.78 10.03
N ALA A 756 -8.17 8.79 11.11
CA ALA A 756 -7.80 9.96 11.88
C ALA A 756 -6.29 10.15 11.87
N ASP A 757 -5.81 11.34 11.53
CA ASP A 757 -4.37 11.60 11.40
C ASP A 757 -3.93 13.01 11.87
N SER A 758 -2.62 13.17 12.07
CA SER A 758 -1.95 14.39 12.54
C SER A 758 -0.44 14.31 12.25
N PHE A 759 0.25 15.45 12.06
CA PHE A 759 1.70 15.41 11.75
C PHE A 759 2.57 14.85 12.88
N ASN A 760 2.14 14.99 14.13
CA ASN A 760 2.89 14.59 15.31
C ASN A 760 2.29 13.35 16.00
N GLY A 761 1.31 12.69 15.38
CA GLY A 761 0.58 11.58 15.99
C GLY A 761 -0.39 11.98 17.10
N VAL A 762 -0.53 13.28 17.40
CA VAL A 762 -1.41 13.81 18.44
C VAL A 762 -2.81 14.07 17.91
N LYS A 763 -3.79 13.34 18.48
CA LYS A 763 -5.19 13.35 18.04
C LYS A 763 -6.12 14.03 19.06
N PRO A 764 -7.20 14.68 18.61
CA PRO A 764 -8.18 15.35 19.47
C PRO A 764 -9.05 14.33 20.24
N LEU A 765 -9.85 14.84 21.16
CA LEU A 765 -10.98 14.07 21.69
C LEU A 765 -12.02 13.83 20.59
N TYR A 766 -12.43 12.58 20.46
CA TYR A 766 -13.54 12.16 19.61
C TYR A 766 -14.73 11.75 20.48
N GLU A 767 -15.89 12.35 20.23
CA GLU A 767 -17.12 12.13 21.01
C GLU A 767 -18.28 11.82 20.06
N ASN A 768 -19.03 10.75 20.28
CA ASN A 768 -20.20 10.42 19.46
C ASN A 768 -19.89 10.34 17.94
N VAL A 769 -18.87 9.56 17.56
CA VAL A 769 -18.62 9.20 16.15
C VAL A 769 -19.32 7.87 15.87
N ARG A 770 -20.38 7.91 15.06
CA ARG A 770 -21.17 6.73 14.71
C ARG A 770 -20.90 6.36 13.26
N MET A 771 -20.48 5.12 13.04
CA MET A 771 -20.30 4.56 11.70
C MET A 771 -21.26 3.40 11.59
N HIS A 772 -22.34 3.51 10.82
CA HIS A 772 -23.33 2.44 10.76
C HIS A 772 -23.97 2.24 9.39
N ASP A 773 -24.42 1.01 9.13
CA ASP A 773 -25.08 0.63 7.88
C ASP A 773 -24.22 0.88 6.62
N ASN A 774 -22.89 1.00 6.77
CA ASN A 774 -21.98 1.15 5.64
C ASN A 774 -21.59 -0.22 5.09
N THR A 775 -21.34 -0.31 3.79
CA THR A 775 -20.85 -1.52 3.13
C THR A 775 -19.49 -1.26 2.50
N THR A 776 -18.48 -2.08 2.83
CA THR A 776 -17.10 -1.92 2.33
C THR A 776 -16.56 -3.18 1.66
N TRP A 777 -15.87 -3.06 0.51
CA TRP A 777 -15.23 -4.21 -0.17
C TRP A 777 -14.14 -3.81 -1.19
N GLY A 778 -13.19 -4.71 -1.48
CA GLY A 778 -12.17 -4.60 -2.52
C GLY A 778 -10.95 -3.77 -2.10
N ASN A 779 -10.77 -3.54 -0.80
CA ASN A 779 -9.86 -2.54 -0.27
C ASN A 779 -8.42 -3.03 -0.16
N ALA A 780 -7.46 -2.14 -0.43
CA ALA A 780 -6.02 -2.38 -0.29
C ALA A 780 -5.42 -1.62 0.91
N CYS A 781 -6.27 -1.24 1.87
CA CYS A 781 -5.94 -0.36 2.98
C CYS A 781 -6.74 -0.74 4.23
N ALA A 782 -6.43 -0.11 5.37
CA ALA A 782 -7.14 -0.37 6.63
C ALA A 782 -8.62 0.04 6.55
N LEU A 783 -9.48 -0.62 7.33
CA LEU A 783 -10.89 -0.24 7.44
C LEU A 783 -11.04 0.99 8.33
N VAL A 784 -10.47 0.97 9.53
CA VAL A 784 -10.61 2.04 10.51
C VAL A 784 -9.25 2.35 11.11
N ASP A 785 -8.68 3.50 10.81
CA ASP A 785 -7.29 3.80 11.20
C ASP A 785 -7.18 5.02 12.13
N GLY A 786 -6.38 4.88 13.18
CA GLY A 786 -5.93 6.00 13.96
C GLY A 786 -6.91 6.49 15.02
N PHE A 787 -7.82 5.64 15.48
CA PHE A 787 -8.87 6.02 16.43
C PHE A 787 -8.61 5.48 17.84
N GLY A 788 -9.08 6.22 18.84
CA GLY A 788 -9.09 5.81 20.25
C GLY A 788 -10.40 5.16 20.66
N TRP A 789 -10.37 4.21 21.60
CA TRP A 789 -11.53 3.36 21.88
C TRP A 789 -12.48 3.88 22.97
N GLY A 790 -13.75 3.45 22.91
CA GLY A 790 -14.76 3.65 23.95
C GLY A 790 -16.20 3.71 23.41
N THR A 791 -17.17 3.16 24.13
CA THR A 791 -18.59 3.06 23.70
C THR A 791 -19.29 4.43 23.57
N GLU A 792 -18.74 5.49 24.15
CA GLU A 792 -19.21 6.88 23.98
C GLU A 792 -18.48 7.61 22.82
N ARG A 793 -17.48 6.97 22.21
CA ARG A 793 -16.57 7.58 21.23
C ARG A 793 -16.75 7.01 19.83
N TYR A 794 -16.85 5.69 19.71
CA TYR A 794 -16.95 4.96 18.43
C TYR A 794 -17.92 3.78 18.50
N ASN A 795 -18.83 3.68 17.52
CA ASN A 795 -19.74 2.54 17.33
C ASN A 795 -19.76 2.14 15.84
N LEU A 796 -19.54 0.85 15.55
CA LEU A 796 -19.50 0.26 14.20
C LEU A 796 -20.75 -0.60 13.88
N GLU A 797 -21.90 -0.27 14.43
CA GLU A 797 -23.18 -0.99 14.30
C GLU A 797 -23.66 -1.15 12.84
N GLY A 798 -24.32 -2.27 12.50
CA GLY A 798 -25.01 -2.44 11.21
C GLY A 798 -24.12 -2.48 9.96
N ASN A 799 -22.80 -2.37 10.09
CA ASN A 799 -21.91 -2.34 8.92
C ASN A 799 -21.72 -3.73 8.29
N ILE A 800 -21.43 -3.74 7.00
CA ILE A 800 -20.96 -4.91 6.25
C ILE A 800 -19.51 -4.67 5.85
N PHE A 801 -18.60 -5.40 6.47
CA PHE A 801 -17.18 -5.37 6.13
C PHE A 801 -16.83 -6.60 5.31
N VAL A 802 -16.46 -6.42 4.05
CA VAL A 802 -15.83 -7.45 3.25
C VAL A 802 -14.35 -7.11 3.11
N HIS A 803 -13.48 -7.94 3.67
CA HIS A 803 -12.04 -7.68 3.63
C HIS A 803 -11.22 -8.98 3.62
N GLU A 804 -9.94 -8.89 3.25
CA GLU A 804 -9.09 -10.08 3.16
C GLU A 804 -8.75 -10.58 4.57
N TYR A 805 -8.92 -11.88 4.82
CA TYR A 805 -8.57 -12.43 6.13
C TYR A 805 -7.08 -12.22 6.43
N GLY A 806 -6.79 -11.64 7.60
CA GLY A 806 -5.44 -11.34 8.05
C GLY A 806 -4.85 -10.05 7.49
N SER A 807 -5.57 -9.29 6.66
CA SER A 807 -5.19 -7.91 6.33
C SER A 807 -5.36 -6.98 7.53
N ILE A 808 -5.02 -5.70 7.39
CA ILE A 808 -5.13 -4.74 8.49
C ILE A 808 -6.60 -4.32 8.67
N PHE A 809 -7.19 -4.61 9.83
CA PHE A 809 -8.45 -4.00 10.24
C PHE A 809 -8.25 -2.51 10.56
N GLY A 810 -7.19 -2.20 11.33
CA GLY A 810 -6.88 -0.83 11.74
C GLY A 810 -5.72 -0.68 12.71
N HIS A 811 -5.13 0.53 12.81
CA HIS A 811 -4.19 0.89 13.88
C HIS A 811 -4.94 1.67 14.98
N LEU A 812 -5.08 1.03 16.13
CA LEU A 812 -6.06 1.45 17.14
C LEU A 812 -5.40 1.46 18.52
N GLU A 813 -5.91 2.26 19.46
CA GLU A 813 -5.29 2.39 20.80
C GLU A 813 -5.17 1.03 21.53
N ARG A 814 -4.03 0.75 22.16
CA ARG A 814 -3.75 -0.52 22.85
C ARG A 814 -4.56 -0.69 24.13
N ASP A 815 -4.71 0.37 24.91
CA ASP A 815 -5.43 0.33 26.19
C ASP A 815 -6.84 0.90 26.06
N PHE A 816 -7.80 0.00 25.90
CA PHE A 816 -9.23 0.31 25.86
C PHE A 816 -9.79 0.93 27.16
N ASN A 817 -9.08 0.84 28.27
CA ASN A 817 -9.54 1.25 29.59
C ASN A 817 -8.76 2.44 30.16
N ASN A 818 -7.61 2.81 29.57
CA ASN A 818 -6.70 3.81 30.10
C ASN A 818 -6.34 4.82 29.03
N LEU A 819 -6.62 6.09 29.31
CA LEU A 819 -6.48 7.23 28.42
C LEU A 819 -5.02 7.68 28.22
N GLN A 820 -4.05 6.78 28.33
CA GLN A 820 -2.69 7.12 27.94
C GLN A 820 -2.64 7.06 26.41
N LEU A 821 -2.90 8.22 25.82
CA LEU A 821 -2.59 8.56 24.45
C LEU A 821 -1.20 7.99 24.10
N TRP A 822 -0.99 7.65 22.83
CA TRP A 822 0.31 7.31 22.21
C TRP A 822 0.71 5.83 22.08
N ASP A 823 -0.12 4.87 22.50
CA ASP A 823 0.15 3.44 22.20
C ASP A 823 -0.89 2.89 21.24
N TYR A 824 -0.58 2.84 19.94
CA TYR A 824 -1.41 2.19 18.91
C TYR A 824 -0.87 0.78 18.63
N ALA A 825 -1.77 -0.19 18.45
CA ALA A 825 -1.45 -1.49 17.90
C ALA A 825 -2.12 -1.65 16.53
N GLU A 826 -1.42 -2.36 15.64
CA GLU A 826 -2.03 -2.90 14.44
C GLU A 826 -2.92 -4.08 14.83
N TYR A 827 -4.17 -4.03 14.39
CA TYR A 827 -5.14 -5.09 14.55
C TYR A 827 -5.49 -5.66 13.18
N LEU A 828 -5.50 -6.98 13.08
CA LEU A 828 -5.76 -7.69 11.83
C LEU A 828 -7.26 -7.97 11.65
N TYR A 829 -7.68 -8.12 10.41
CA TYR A 829 -9.01 -8.58 10.04
C TYR A 829 -9.08 -10.10 10.22
N ASP A 830 -9.18 -10.53 11.49
CA ASP A 830 -9.22 -11.93 11.88
C ASP A 830 -10.21 -12.19 13.02
N SER A 831 -10.40 -13.48 13.32
CA SER A 831 -11.35 -13.91 14.33
C SER A 831 -10.97 -13.52 15.77
N GLU A 832 -9.69 -13.30 16.06
CA GLU A 832 -9.27 -12.91 17.41
C GLU A 832 -9.60 -11.45 17.66
N THR A 833 -9.21 -10.59 16.71
CA THR A 833 -9.47 -9.16 16.73
C THR A 833 -10.97 -8.89 16.79
N LEU A 834 -11.75 -9.50 15.90
CA LEU A 834 -13.19 -9.25 15.82
C LEU A 834 -13.93 -9.75 17.08
N ALA A 835 -13.53 -10.90 17.65
CA ALA A 835 -14.12 -11.38 18.91
C ALA A 835 -13.79 -10.47 20.10
N MET A 836 -12.57 -9.92 20.13
CA MET A 836 -12.17 -8.92 21.12
C MET A 836 -13.01 -7.63 20.98
N LEU A 837 -13.15 -7.09 19.76
CA LEU A 837 -13.93 -5.89 19.50
C LEU A 837 -15.41 -6.07 19.84
N GLY A 838 -15.98 -7.26 19.57
CA GLY A 838 -17.34 -7.62 19.94
C GLY A 838 -17.55 -7.64 21.46
N LYS A 839 -16.64 -8.25 22.23
CA LYS A 839 -16.68 -8.24 23.71
C LYS A 839 -16.59 -6.83 24.31
N LYS A 840 -15.95 -5.90 23.60
CA LYS A 840 -15.82 -4.48 23.95
C LYS A 840 -17.02 -3.65 23.53
N ASN A 841 -18.03 -4.24 22.88
CA ASN A 841 -19.22 -3.57 22.34
C ASN A 841 -18.90 -2.45 21.33
N ILE A 842 -17.76 -2.57 20.62
CA ILE A 842 -17.35 -1.61 19.58
C ILE A 842 -18.07 -1.89 18.27
N LEU A 843 -18.29 -3.17 17.97
CA LEU A 843 -18.88 -3.60 16.71
C LEU A 843 -20.37 -3.31 16.61
N GLY A 844 -21.06 -3.11 17.73
CA GLY A 844 -22.52 -2.95 17.77
C GLY A 844 -23.29 -4.21 17.34
N GLU A 845 -24.63 -4.13 17.35
CA GLU A 845 -25.51 -5.18 16.84
C GLU A 845 -25.53 -5.18 15.29
N ASN A 846 -25.94 -6.30 14.69
CA ASN A 846 -26.18 -6.43 13.25
C ASN A 846 -24.99 -6.09 12.33
N THR A 847 -23.76 -6.16 12.84
CA THR A 847 -22.55 -5.97 12.04
C THR A 847 -22.05 -7.30 11.49
N TYR A 848 -21.83 -7.33 10.18
CA TYR A 848 -21.48 -8.54 9.43
C TYR A 848 -20.07 -8.45 8.85
N TYR A 849 -19.34 -9.55 8.92
CA TYR A 849 -17.96 -9.66 8.46
C TYR A 849 -17.90 -10.72 7.38
N TYR A 850 -17.25 -10.41 6.27
CA TYR A 850 -17.05 -11.34 5.18
C TYR A 850 -15.58 -11.33 4.76
N THR A 851 -15.05 -12.51 4.50
CA THR A 851 -13.76 -12.66 3.81
C THR A 851 -13.96 -13.18 2.40
N TYR A 852 -13.13 -12.76 1.46
CA TYR A 852 -13.22 -13.21 0.08
C TYR A 852 -13.01 -14.73 -0.02
N THR A 853 -13.90 -15.43 -0.71
CA THR A 853 -13.73 -16.86 -1.12
C THR A 853 -12.83 -17.04 -2.35
N LYS A 854 -12.09 -15.99 -2.70
CA LYS A 854 -11.34 -15.81 -3.92
C LYS A 854 -12.16 -15.69 -5.22
N ARG A 855 -11.72 -14.74 -6.05
CA ARG A 855 -11.67 -14.85 -7.51
C ARG A 855 -10.23 -15.13 -7.92
#